data_AF-A0AAD1W708-F1
#
_entry.id   AF-A0AAD1W708-F1
#
_cell.length_a   1.000
_cell.length_b   1.000
_cell.length_c   1.000
_cell.angle_alpha   90.00
_cell.angle_beta   90.00
_cell.angle_gamma   90.00
#
_symmetry.space_group_name_H-M   'P 1'
#
loop_
_entity.id
_entity.type
_entity.pdbx_description
1 polymer ?
#
loop_
_entity_poly.entity_id
_entity_poly.type
_entity_poly.pdbx_seq_one_letter_code
_entity_poly.pdbx_strand_id
1 'polypeptide(L)'
;MLPEETEFAELLTRKEQEWKELQQRQVLYLENSLSESKKLVQEQKEKFNCLKRDFTHNLRVLGERDRELEQYEVMFSRLKVAENAKQSEISDLKVQIEKLQQELQREKRHYDELQGHYQRKLKEHQIEMDRVHSSKNSELDRHREEYEKVKRQLERKIEEVQGDLSLQKQELLLDFDSEMKKREHEFRLQLDEMSTLVLSHELKVKLLTKELAVLREMELKANEMLQGVESSNRALQETLKQKDFEIKDISSVKDARIKELEDKVQSLERKLKREEETFQRKHEQLDRCSREKESALMSMKDAHSEQVQRLEAQIKELQMCIETQEMEQHSLHGRQHDLLAEKDATIEKLKGDIETLKTGWDKYISQTSKESVSKDLHVQSMQEEEEKLKAQVAKYQKDIERYQQQLALSVERERLLEQAKLQTELDWQKRCEDVEKAQYQNSEKLIESLTEARQQAESELKENVRQLNELKLLVSALTFERDKAIDMLRRNSAKWERGDQTFAAVSMQELHANFASSEIQKLQEQNSELRHVIGQMRKEMESLCEQIPNSDQTGGVNVQPQGNMQSPDYVKSLEDEIQTLKQKNRGMEEQLQAAMDKKDKLEDPPLAKPVLPENAYIQNYIRGLNETISALRADKVTSAANVRRLEGRAAHLDSMVTELTLKGQQKQAEVDHLQFQLNKETRHSQEAIASLQQRQAALEMQLTEARKEAEEYFKGNLQQSVAAVGLGNEVSALKLELASQRIPVVLSENETVSQLREEILALRQQLDWGKTAGGGSSDAQVYMLRSKLKEAAKKISQLSLEKQQLIDMGNRLRAERALAERPAQDPRTPVQSCFSTPPSKLPTQDPSNRLSALENLQYQLTCQVSEDKFQLTL
;
A
#
# COMPACT_ATOMS: atom_id res chain seq x y z
N MET A 1 64.08 -139.90 -164.32
CA MET A 1 62.87 -139.72 -165.14
C MET A 1 61.66 -139.58 -164.21
N LEU A 2 61.28 -138.41 -163.72
CA LEU A 2 62.02 -137.18 -163.38
C LEU A 2 61.11 -136.39 -162.39
N PRO A 3 61.59 -135.84 -161.25
CA PRO A 3 60.70 -135.26 -160.23
C PRO A 3 60.89 -133.74 -160.06
N GLU A 4 59.90 -132.93 -160.43
CA GLU A 4 59.96 -131.46 -160.25
C GLU A 4 58.65 -130.81 -159.74
N GLU A 5 57.47 -131.39 -160.02
CA GLU A 5 56.18 -130.77 -159.65
C GLU A 5 55.89 -130.75 -158.13
N THR A 6 56.49 -131.65 -157.36
CA THR A 6 56.23 -131.77 -155.91
C THR A 6 56.93 -130.70 -155.06
N GLU A 7 58.14 -130.29 -155.43
CA GLU A 7 58.97 -129.40 -154.59
C GLU A 7 58.43 -127.95 -154.54
N PHE A 8 57.89 -127.46 -155.66
CA PHE A 8 57.29 -126.12 -155.73
C PHE A 8 56.05 -125.96 -154.84
N ALA A 9 55.23 -127.00 -154.71
CA ALA A 9 54.04 -126.98 -153.86
C ALA A 9 54.40 -126.93 -152.36
N GLU A 10 55.45 -127.64 -151.93
CA GLU A 10 55.96 -127.55 -150.57
C GLU A 10 56.57 -126.17 -150.26
N LEU A 11 57.29 -125.57 -151.22
CA LEU A 11 57.91 -124.26 -151.00
C LEU A 11 56.86 -123.14 -150.91
N LEU A 12 55.82 -123.17 -151.76
CA LEU A 12 54.71 -122.22 -151.70
C LEU A 12 53.95 -122.32 -150.36
N THR A 13 53.63 -123.54 -149.91
CA THR A 13 52.93 -123.75 -148.63
C THR A 13 53.77 -123.35 -147.41
N ARG A 14 55.09 -123.57 -147.43
CA ARG A 14 56.01 -123.03 -146.41
C ARG A 14 56.02 -121.50 -146.38
N LYS A 15 56.04 -120.83 -147.54
CA LYS A 15 55.97 -119.35 -147.60
C LYS A 15 54.61 -118.78 -147.20
N GLU A 16 53.52 -119.48 -147.48
CA GLU A 16 52.22 -119.15 -146.90
C GLU A 16 52.20 -119.31 -145.37
N GLN A 17 52.86 -120.34 -144.81
CA GLN A 17 52.96 -120.53 -143.36
C GLN A 17 53.79 -119.42 -142.71
N GLU A 18 54.99 -119.12 -143.23
CA GLU A 18 55.82 -118.00 -142.76
C GLU A 18 55.05 -116.66 -142.80
N TRP A 19 54.31 -116.39 -143.87
CA TRP A 19 53.52 -115.17 -144.00
C TRP A 19 52.34 -115.13 -143.01
N LYS A 20 51.62 -116.25 -142.82
CA LYS A 20 50.55 -116.38 -141.82
C LYS A 20 51.09 -116.23 -140.40
N GLU A 21 52.27 -116.77 -140.09
CA GLU A 21 52.94 -116.58 -138.79
C GLU A 21 53.35 -115.13 -138.56
N LEU A 22 53.95 -114.46 -139.56
CA LEU A 22 54.31 -113.04 -139.45
C LEU A 22 53.07 -112.16 -139.28
N GLN A 23 52.00 -112.45 -140.02
CA GLN A 23 50.70 -111.79 -139.87
C GLN A 23 50.11 -112.02 -138.47
N GLN A 24 50.14 -113.25 -137.95
CA GLN A 24 49.70 -113.57 -136.58
C GLN A 24 50.54 -112.86 -135.52
N ARG A 25 51.87 -112.83 -135.66
CA ARG A 25 52.77 -112.10 -134.73
C ARG A 25 52.50 -110.60 -134.76
N GLN A 26 52.24 -110.02 -135.93
CA GLN A 26 51.87 -108.61 -136.06
C GLN A 26 50.49 -108.31 -135.48
N VAL A 27 49.49 -109.19 -135.68
CA VAL A 27 48.17 -109.11 -135.04
C VAL A 27 48.30 -109.18 -133.52
N LEU A 28 48.99 -110.19 -132.98
CA LEU A 28 49.20 -110.35 -131.54
C LEU A 28 49.96 -109.15 -130.92
N TYR A 29 50.95 -108.59 -131.63
CA TYR A 29 51.63 -107.37 -131.18
C TYR A 29 50.69 -106.16 -131.15
N LEU A 30 49.86 -105.97 -132.18
CA LEU A 30 48.88 -104.89 -132.24
C LEU A 30 47.76 -105.09 -131.20
N GLU A 31 47.31 -106.32 -130.96
CA GLU A 31 46.32 -106.66 -129.93
C GLU A 31 46.87 -106.41 -128.52
N ASN A 32 48.12 -106.80 -128.24
CA ASN A 32 48.78 -106.52 -126.96
C ASN A 32 48.99 -105.01 -126.76
N SER A 33 49.52 -104.29 -127.75
CA SER A 33 49.69 -102.83 -127.68
C SER A 33 48.36 -102.10 -127.51
N LEU A 34 47.30 -102.56 -128.19
CA LEU A 34 45.93 -102.06 -128.03
C LEU A 34 45.36 -102.40 -126.64
N SER A 35 45.70 -103.56 -126.07
CA SER A 35 45.31 -103.98 -124.72
C SER A 35 46.00 -103.14 -123.65
N GLU A 36 47.31 -102.89 -123.78
CA GLU A 36 48.08 -102.00 -122.92
C GLU A 36 47.59 -100.55 -123.01
N SER A 37 47.34 -100.06 -124.21
CA SER A 37 46.73 -98.73 -124.44
C SER A 37 45.35 -98.63 -123.76
N LYS A 38 44.49 -99.65 -123.90
CA LYS A 38 43.19 -99.73 -123.19
C LYS A 38 43.35 -99.74 -121.66
N LYS A 39 44.33 -100.48 -121.11
CA LYS A 39 44.64 -100.49 -119.67
C LYS A 39 45.08 -99.11 -119.18
N LEU A 40 46.04 -98.48 -119.87
CA LEU A 40 46.51 -97.13 -119.52
C LEU A 40 45.38 -96.09 -119.60
N VAL A 41 44.53 -96.16 -120.62
CA VAL A 41 43.33 -95.30 -120.73
C VAL A 41 42.34 -95.58 -119.60
N GLN A 42 42.19 -96.84 -119.16
CA GLN A 42 41.33 -97.20 -118.03
C GLN A 42 41.89 -96.70 -116.69
N GLU A 43 43.19 -96.88 -116.42
CA GLU A 43 43.86 -96.33 -115.25
C GLU A 43 43.74 -94.80 -115.19
N GLN A 44 43.91 -94.10 -116.32
CA GLN A 44 43.78 -92.64 -116.35
C GLN A 44 42.33 -92.20 -116.14
N LYS A 45 41.34 -92.94 -116.66
CA LYS A 45 39.92 -92.72 -116.31
C LYS A 45 39.65 -92.94 -114.82
N GLU A 46 40.25 -93.96 -114.21
CA GLU A 46 40.10 -94.24 -112.78
C GLU A 46 40.76 -93.17 -111.91
N LYS A 47 42.00 -92.77 -112.23
CA LYS A 47 42.70 -91.64 -111.57
C LYS A 47 41.92 -90.33 -111.72
N PHE A 48 41.38 -90.04 -112.91
CA PHE A 48 40.49 -88.90 -113.14
C PHE A 48 39.18 -89.01 -112.35
N ASN A 49 38.57 -90.20 -112.25
CA ASN A 49 37.35 -90.41 -111.47
C ASN A 49 37.59 -90.30 -109.95
N CYS A 50 38.76 -90.71 -109.45
CA CYS A 50 39.20 -90.44 -108.08
C CYS A 50 39.29 -88.93 -107.85
N LEU A 51 40.13 -88.24 -108.63
CA LEU A 51 40.34 -86.80 -108.52
C LEU A 51 39.03 -86.00 -108.66
N LYS A 52 38.12 -86.43 -109.54
CA LYS A 52 36.77 -85.88 -109.69
C LYS A 52 35.93 -86.07 -108.44
N ARG A 53 35.92 -87.25 -107.81
CA ARG A 53 35.24 -87.49 -106.53
C ARG A 53 35.80 -86.56 -105.46
N ASP A 54 37.12 -86.45 -105.36
CA ASP A 54 37.80 -85.69 -104.32
C ASP A 54 37.53 -84.18 -104.49
N PHE A 55 37.53 -83.66 -105.73
CA PHE A 55 37.06 -82.30 -106.02
C PHE A 55 35.57 -82.11 -105.66
N THR A 56 34.67 -83.05 -105.96
CA THR A 56 33.25 -82.94 -105.56
C THR A 56 33.02 -83.07 -104.06
N HIS A 57 33.95 -83.68 -103.32
CA HIS A 57 33.93 -83.70 -101.86
C HIS A 57 34.43 -82.36 -101.30
N ASN A 58 35.59 -81.88 -101.74
CA ASN A 58 36.14 -80.60 -101.30
C ASN A 58 35.19 -79.41 -101.61
N LEU A 59 34.57 -79.40 -102.78
CA LEU A 59 33.55 -78.39 -103.14
C LEU A 59 32.31 -78.46 -102.26
N ARG A 60 31.94 -79.66 -101.77
CA ARG A 60 30.84 -79.84 -100.81
C ARG A 60 31.21 -79.30 -99.43
N VAL A 61 32.41 -79.65 -98.94
CA VAL A 61 32.91 -79.21 -97.62
C VAL A 61 33.10 -77.69 -97.58
N LEU A 62 33.55 -77.08 -98.67
CA LEU A 62 33.55 -75.61 -98.82
C LEU A 62 32.13 -75.06 -98.71
N GLY A 63 31.18 -75.56 -99.50
CA GLY A 63 29.78 -75.13 -99.42
C GLY A 63 29.07 -75.46 -98.09
N GLU A 64 29.58 -76.40 -97.29
CA GLU A 64 29.12 -76.66 -95.91
C GLU A 64 29.67 -75.57 -94.96
N ARG A 65 30.98 -75.28 -95.02
CA ARG A 65 31.61 -74.17 -94.30
C ARG A 65 31.02 -72.81 -94.65
N ASP A 66 30.73 -72.54 -95.91
CA ASP A 66 30.17 -71.27 -96.35
C ASP A 66 28.77 -71.06 -95.73
N ARG A 67 27.94 -72.11 -95.65
CA ARG A 67 26.64 -72.08 -94.94
C ARG A 67 26.80 -71.93 -93.42
N GLU A 68 27.88 -72.46 -92.82
CA GLU A 68 28.17 -72.21 -91.40
C GLU A 68 28.56 -70.74 -91.17
N LEU A 69 29.37 -70.15 -92.05
CA LEU A 69 29.72 -68.73 -92.00
C LEU A 69 28.48 -67.84 -92.19
N GLU A 70 27.62 -68.13 -93.17
CA GLU A 70 26.31 -67.46 -93.33
C GLU A 70 25.46 -67.54 -92.05
N GLN A 71 25.42 -68.69 -91.38
CA GLN A 71 24.72 -68.84 -90.10
C GLN A 71 25.35 -67.99 -88.99
N TYR A 72 26.69 -67.93 -88.89
CA TYR A 72 27.38 -67.07 -87.93
C TYR A 72 27.18 -65.58 -88.22
N GLU A 73 27.18 -65.15 -89.49
CA GLU A 73 26.89 -63.77 -89.89
C GLU A 73 25.45 -63.37 -89.56
N VAL A 74 24.48 -64.25 -89.81
CA VAL A 74 23.06 -64.04 -89.42
C VAL A 74 22.92 -63.98 -87.90
N MET A 75 23.59 -64.85 -87.15
CA MET A 75 23.54 -64.85 -85.69
C MET A 75 24.24 -63.63 -85.09
N PHE A 76 25.39 -63.21 -85.62
CA PHE A 76 26.06 -61.98 -85.23
C PHE A 76 25.20 -60.75 -85.52
N SER A 77 24.56 -60.69 -86.69
CA SER A 77 23.64 -59.61 -87.07
C SER A 77 22.43 -59.53 -86.12
N ARG A 78 21.83 -60.68 -85.76
CA ARG A 78 20.75 -60.76 -84.76
C ARG A 78 21.21 -60.27 -83.38
N LEU A 79 22.39 -60.71 -82.92
CA LEU A 79 22.97 -60.27 -81.65
C LEU A 79 23.27 -58.77 -81.64
N LYS A 80 23.81 -58.21 -82.74
CA LYS A 80 24.08 -56.76 -82.87
C LYS A 80 22.80 -55.93 -82.87
N VAL A 81 21.73 -56.41 -83.51
CA VAL A 81 20.39 -55.76 -83.44
C VAL A 81 19.84 -55.82 -82.00
N ALA A 82 19.96 -56.94 -81.30
CA ALA A 82 19.54 -57.07 -79.91
C ALA A 82 20.36 -56.18 -78.95
N GLU A 83 21.67 -56.11 -79.13
CA GLU A 83 22.57 -55.22 -78.39
C GLU A 83 22.21 -53.75 -78.61
N ASN A 84 22.01 -53.33 -79.87
CA ASN A 84 21.59 -51.97 -80.20
C ASN A 84 20.21 -51.63 -79.59
N ALA A 85 19.27 -52.57 -79.61
CA ALA A 85 17.97 -52.41 -78.95
C ALA A 85 18.13 -52.22 -77.43
N LYS A 86 18.95 -53.06 -76.76
CA LYS A 86 19.24 -52.88 -75.32
C LYS A 86 19.99 -51.59 -75.01
N GLN A 87 20.86 -51.12 -75.91
CA GLN A 87 21.49 -49.81 -75.76
C GLN A 87 20.48 -48.66 -75.90
N SER A 88 19.47 -48.78 -76.77
CA SER A 88 18.38 -47.80 -76.86
C SER A 88 17.47 -47.81 -75.62
N GLU A 89 17.10 -48.99 -75.11
CA GLU A 89 16.39 -49.12 -73.82
C GLU A 89 17.18 -48.48 -72.68
N ILE A 90 18.51 -48.67 -72.64
CA ILE A 90 19.40 -48.05 -71.64
C ILE A 90 19.45 -46.52 -71.79
N SER A 91 19.44 -45.96 -73.00
CA SER A 91 19.36 -44.50 -73.18
C SER A 91 18.00 -43.95 -72.77
N ASP A 92 16.90 -44.62 -73.11
CA ASP A 92 15.56 -44.19 -72.74
C ASP A 92 15.34 -44.24 -71.22
N LEU A 93 15.84 -45.29 -70.56
CA LEU A 93 15.83 -45.39 -69.10
C LEU A 93 16.70 -44.32 -68.43
N LYS A 94 17.87 -43.98 -69.00
CA LYS A 94 18.69 -42.85 -68.50
C LYS A 94 17.95 -41.52 -68.62
N VAL A 95 17.31 -41.24 -69.77
CA VAL A 95 16.50 -40.03 -69.97
C VAL A 95 15.28 -40.00 -69.04
N GLN A 96 14.67 -41.14 -68.72
CA GLN A 96 13.61 -41.23 -67.71
C GLN A 96 14.15 -40.95 -66.30
N ILE A 97 15.29 -41.51 -65.92
CA ILE A 97 15.96 -41.24 -64.63
C ILE A 97 16.31 -39.75 -64.51
N GLU A 98 16.85 -39.11 -65.55
CA GLU A 98 17.16 -37.68 -65.57
C GLU A 98 15.90 -36.81 -65.43
N LYS A 99 14.79 -37.16 -66.11
CA LYS A 99 13.49 -36.48 -65.95
C LYS A 99 12.97 -36.57 -64.51
N LEU A 100 12.94 -37.78 -63.94
CA LEU A 100 12.51 -38.02 -62.56
C LEU A 100 13.42 -37.31 -61.54
N GLN A 101 14.73 -37.25 -61.79
CA GLN A 101 15.67 -36.47 -60.96
C GLN A 101 15.41 -34.97 -61.04
N GLN A 102 15.07 -34.43 -62.21
CA GLN A 102 14.66 -33.03 -62.34
C GLN A 102 13.31 -32.75 -61.65
N GLU A 103 12.35 -33.65 -61.76
CA GLU A 103 11.05 -33.54 -61.08
C GLU A 103 11.21 -33.57 -59.56
N LEU A 104 11.98 -34.53 -59.02
CA LEU A 104 12.35 -34.58 -57.60
C LEU A 104 13.10 -33.31 -57.14
N GLN A 105 13.90 -32.68 -58.01
CA GLN A 105 14.52 -31.38 -57.70
C GLN A 105 13.52 -30.21 -57.71
N ARG A 106 12.50 -30.24 -58.57
CA ARG A 106 11.42 -29.22 -58.58
C ARG A 106 10.56 -29.36 -57.33
N GLU A 107 10.16 -30.59 -56.96
CA GLU A 107 9.41 -30.86 -55.74
C GLU A 107 10.16 -30.44 -54.48
N LYS A 108 11.47 -30.72 -54.39
CA LYS A 108 12.30 -30.26 -53.26
C LYS A 108 12.32 -28.73 -53.16
N ARG A 109 12.53 -28.01 -54.27
CA ARG A 109 12.49 -26.54 -54.28
C ARG A 109 11.12 -26.00 -53.86
N HIS A 110 10.03 -26.60 -54.33
CA HIS A 110 8.68 -26.22 -53.89
C HIS A 110 8.41 -26.52 -52.42
N TYR A 111 8.97 -27.61 -51.87
CA TYR A 111 8.92 -27.89 -50.43
C TYR A 111 9.71 -26.83 -49.64
N ASP A 112 10.93 -26.50 -50.05
CA ASP A 112 11.77 -25.48 -49.42
C ASP A 112 11.13 -24.07 -49.49
N GLU A 113 10.55 -23.71 -50.63
CA GLU A 113 9.77 -22.48 -50.85
C GLU A 113 8.55 -22.41 -49.94
N LEU A 114 7.80 -23.51 -49.81
CA LEU A 114 6.60 -23.63 -48.99
C LEU A 114 6.95 -23.59 -47.50
N GLN A 115 8.00 -24.29 -47.07
CA GLN A 115 8.53 -24.25 -45.71
C GLN A 115 9.01 -22.84 -45.37
N GLY A 116 9.75 -22.17 -46.27
CA GLY A 116 10.19 -20.79 -46.13
C GLY A 116 9.04 -19.77 -46.16
N HIS A 117 7.90 -20.07 -46.78
CA HIS A 117 6.67 -19.28 -46.69
C HIS A 117 5.99 -19.45 -45.32
N TYR A 118 5.85 -20.68 -44.80
CA TYR A 118 5.31 -20.89 -43.46
C TYR A 118 6.20 -20.30 -42.35
N GLN A 119 7.52 -20.41 -42.47
CA GLN A 119 8.46 -19.75 -41.53
C GLN A 119 8.37 -18.23 -41.57
N ARG A 120 8.07 -17.62 -42.72
CA ARG A 120 7.80 -16.17 -42.82
C ARG A 120 6.51 -15.80 -42.11
N LYS A 121 5.41 -16.51 -42.37
CA LYS A 121 4.12 -16.27 -41.69
C LYS A 121 4.19 -16.43 -40.17
N LEU A 122 4.94 -17.41 -39.67
CA LEU A 122 5.18 -17.55 -38.22
C LEU A 122 5.93 -16.34 -37.63
N LYS A 123 6.92 -15.79 -38.35
CA LYS A 123 7.63 -14.57 -37.93
C LYS A 123 6.77 -13.31 -38.05
N GLU A 124 5.94 -13.22 -39.09
CA GLU A 124 4.98 -12.14 -39.30
C GLU A 124 3.96 -12.11 -38.14
N HIS A 125 3.35 -13.24 -37.80
CA HIS A 125 2.44 -13.35 -36.66
C HIS A 125 3.11 -13.13 -35.31
N GLN A 126 4.37 -13.57 -35.10
CA GLN A 126 5.11 -13.22 -33.89
C GLN A 126 5.27 -11.71 -33.76
N ILE A 127 5.69 -11.02 -34.83
CA ILE A 127 5.84 -9.56 -34.86
C ILE A 127 4.49 -8.85 -34.65
N GLU A 128 3.38 -9.41 -35.15
CA GLU A 128 2.03 -8.91 -34.88
C GLU A 128 1.64 -9.04 -33.40
N MET A 129 1.92 -10.18 -32.75
CA MET A 129 1.70 -10.34 -31.31
C MET A 129 2.58 -9.38 -30.50
N ASP A 130 3.88 -9.28 -30.83
CA ASP A 130 4.82 -8.38 -30.15
C ASP A 130 4.38 -6.90 -30.25
N ARG A 131 3.84 -6.49 -31.41
CA ARG A 131 3.22 -5.16 -31.60
C ARG A 131 1.98 -4.97 -30.74
N VAL A 132 1.08 -5.95 -30.69
CA VAL A 132 -0.15 -5.87 -29.87
C VAL A 132 0.20 -5.83 -28.38
N HIS A 133 1.15 -6.65 -27.92
CA HIS A 133 1.68 -6.59 -26.55
C HIS A 133 2.32 -5.23 -26.25
N SER A 134 3.12 -4.68 -27.15
CA SER A 134 3.74 -3.35 -27.00
C SER A 134 2.70 -2.23 -26.90
N SER A 135 1.66 -2.26 -27.75
CA SER A 135 0.53 -1.31 -27.69
C SER A 135 -0.22 -1.43 -26.36
N LYS A 136 -0.54 -2.65 -25.93
CA LYS A 136 -1.31 -2.90 -24.70
C LYS A 136 -0.51 -2.56 -23.44
N ASN A 137 0.81 -2.79 -23.42
CA ASN A 137 1.68 -2.30 -22.35
C ASN A 137 1.69 -0.77 -22.31
N SER A 138 1.81 -0.10 -23.47
CA SER A 138 1.75 1.36 -23.57
C SER A 138 0.40 1.93 -23.08
N GLU A 139 -0.72 1.26 -23.38
CA GLU A 139 -2.05 1.61 -22.85
C GLU A 139 -2.13 1.43 -21.33
N LEU A 140 -1.58 0.32 -20.79
CA LEU A 140 -1.55 0.04 -19.35
C LEU A 140 -0.68 1.06 -18.60
N ASP A 141 0.47 1.45 -19.14
CA ASP A 141 1.36 2.46 -18.53
C ASP A 141 0.73 3.86 -18.58
N ARG A 142 0.05 4.20 -19.67
CA ARG A 142 -0.76 5.42 -19.78
C ARG A 142 -1.89 5.45 -18.73
N HIS A 143 -2.54 4.31 -18.46
CA HIS A 143 -3.55 4.20 -17.40
C HIS A 143 -2.96 4.21 -15.98
N ARG A 144 -1.77 3.64 -15.76
CA ARG A 144 -1.02 3.76 -14.50
C ARG A 144 -0.67 5.21 -14.21
N GLU A 145 -0.22 5.96 -15.22
CA GLU A 145 0.01 7.39 -15.13
C GLU A 145 -1.27 8.17 -14.78
N GLU A 146 -2.40 7.89 -15.44
CA GLU A 146 -3.69 8.52 -15.13
C GLU A 146 -4.12 8.25 -13.68
N TYR A 147 -4.03 7.00 -13.23
CA TYR A 147 -4.34 6.60 -11.86
C TYR A 147 -3.45 7.33 -10.84
N GLU A 148 -2.13 7.34 -11.04
CA GLU A 148 -1.18 8.03 -10.17
C GLU A 148 -1.29 9.57 -10.27
N LYS A 149 -1.83 10.14 -11.35
CA LYS A 149 -2.18 11.58 -11.43
C LYS A 149 -3.44 11.89 -10.62
N VAL A 150 -4.48 11.05 -10.69
CA VAL A 150 -5.72 11.20 -9.90
C VAL A 150 -5.46 10.96 -8.42
N LYS A 151 -4.70 9.93 -8.06
CA LYS A 151 -4.28 9.64 -6.68
C LYS A 151 -3.58 10.85 -6.03
N ARG A 152 -2.57 11.43 -6.70
CA ARG A 152 -1.90 12.68 -6.26
C ARG A 152 -2.78 13.94 -6.30
N GLN A 153 -3.98 13.89 -6.87
CA GLN A 153 -4.98 14.97 -6.74
C GLN A 153 -5.90 14.73 -5.54
N LEU A 154 -6.22 13.48 -5.22
CA LEU A 154 -7.00 13.12 -4.04
C LEU A 154 -6.19 13.26 -2.76
N GLU A 155 -4.93 12.84 -2.76
CA GLU A 155 -3.98 13.01 -1.63
C GLU A 155 -3.86 14.49 -1.24
N ARG A 156 -3.58 15.38 -2.21
CA ARG A 156 -3.55 16.83 -1.96
C ARG A 156 -4.87 17.42 -1.49
N LYS A 157 -6.01 16.96 -2.01
CA LYS A 157 -7.34 17.40 -1.51
C LYS A 157 -7.60 16.96 -0.07
N ILE A 158 -7.05 15.82 0.34
CA ILE A 158 -7.11 15.36 1.74
C ILE A 158 -6.21 16.24 2.60
N GLU A 159 -5.01 16.57 2.16
CA GLU A 159 -4.09 17.50 2.84
C GLU A 159 -4.69 18.92 2.96
N GLU A 160 -5.28 19.45 1.88
CA GLU A 160 -6.01 20.73 1.83
C GLU A 160 -7.15 20.76 2.88
N VAL A 161 -8.05 19.77 2.86
CA VAL A 161 -9.19 19.68 3.80
C VAL A 161 -8.74 19.41 5.24
N GLN A 162 -7.63 18.69 5.45
CA GLN A 162 -7.02 18.53 6.79
C GLN A 162 -6.43 19.86 7.29
N GLY A 163 -5.82 20.65 6.40
CA GLY A 163 -5.39 22.02 6.66
C GLY A 163 -6.55 22.91 7.09
N ASP A 164 -7.60 23.00 6.28
CA ASP A 164 -8.81 23.79 6.58
C ASP A 164 -9.45 23.37 7.93
N LEU A 165 -9.56 22.06 8.20
CA LEU A 165 -10.07 21.55 9.47
C LEU A 165 -9.15 21.88 10.66
N SER A 166 -7.83 21.98 10.46
CA SER A 166 -6.90 22.40 11.50
C SER A 166 -7.02 23.91 11.81
N LEU A 167 -7.23 24.73 10.77
CA LEU A 167 -7.48 26.16 10.90
C LEU A 167 -8.80 26.42 11.62
N GLN A 168 -9.90 25.78 11.21
CA GLN A 168 -11.20 25.90 11.88
C GLN A 168 -11.15 25.51 13.37
N LYS A 169 -10.36 24.48 13.72
CA LYS A 169 -10.13 24.12 15.13
C LYS A 169 -9.33 25.19 15.88
N GLN A 170 -8.31 25.77 15.26
CA GLN A 170 -7.53 26.85 15.85
C GLN A 170 -8.38 28.12 16.04
N GLU A 171 -9.20 28.49 15.06
CA GLU A 171 -10.14 29.62 15.11
C GLU A 171 -11.15 29.43 16.24
N LEU A 172 -11.84 28.28 16.29
CA LEU A 172 -12.79 27.97 17.37
C LEU A 172 -12.14 27.96 18.76
N LEU A 173 -10.91 27.45 18.88
CA LEU A 173 -10.15 27.51 20.14
C LEU A 173 -9.83 28.94 20.54
N LEU A 174 -9.42 29.81 19.60
CA LEU A 174 -9.17 31.23 19.85
C LEU A 174 -10.45 31.99 20.22
N ASP A 175 -11.58 31.67 19.60
CA ASP A 175 -12.89 32.24 19.93
C ASP A 175 -13.32 31.84 21.34
N PHE A 176 -13.24 30.56 21.71
CA PHE A 176 -13.49 30.08 23.07
C PHE A 176 -12.55 30.76 24.09
N ASP A 177 -11.26 30.87 23.78
CA ASP A 177 -10.27 31.58 24.61
C ASP A 177 -10.66 33.06 24.80
N SER A 178 -11.15 33.72 23.75
CA SER A 178 -11.60 35.12 23.81
C SER A 178 -12.84 35.27 24.70
N GLU A 179 -13.78 34.33 24.60
CA GLU A 179 -15.06 34.35 25.30
C GLU A 179 -14.89 33.98 26.78
N MET A 180 -13.98 33.06 27.09
CA MET A 180 -13.55 32.79 28.47
C MET A 180 -12.89 34.02 29.08
N LYS A 181 -11.96 34.69 28.37
CA LYS A 181 -11.31 35.93 28.85
C LYS A 181 -12.29 37.08 29.05
N LYS A 182 -13.33 37.20 28.20
CA LYS A 182 -14.45 38.12 28.39
C LYS A 182 -15.22 37.82 29.68
N ARG A 183 -15.69 36.58 29.87
CA ARG A 183 -16.46 36.19 31.08
C ARG A 183 -15.65 36.28 32.36
N GLU A 184 -14.36 35.93 32.32
CA GLU A 184 -13.45 36.18 33.44
C GLU A 184 -13.33 37.68 33.76
N HIS A 185 -13.27 38.56 32.75
CA HIS A 185 -13.23 40.00 32.97
C HIS A 185 -14.56 40.54 33.51
N GLU A 186 -15.70 40.06 33.00
CA GLU A 186 -17.05 40.38 33.49
C GLU A 186 -17.22 39.96 34.96
N PHE A 187 -16.79 38.75 35.34
CA PHE A 187 -16.83 38.31 36.74
C PHE A 187 -15.86 39.07 37.64
N ARG A 188 -14.67 39.47 37.15
CA ARG A 188 -13.76 40.38 37.88
C ARG A 188 -14.44 41.73 38.12
N LEU A 189 -15.03 42.32 37.09
CA LEU A 189 -15.72 43.61 37.18
C LEU A 189 -16.92 43.55 38.14
N GLN A 190 -17.74 42.49 38.07
CA GLN A 190 -18.84 42.27 39.02
C GLN A 190 -18.34 42.09 40.46
N LEU A 191 -17.20 41.43 40.67
CA LEU A 191 -16.59 41.26 41.98
C LEU A 191 -16.04 42.60 42.53
N ASP A 192 -15.43 43.42 41.68
CA ASP A 192 -14.97 44.76 42.02
C ASP A 192 -16.17 45.69 42.33
N GLU A 193 -17.21 45.70 41.50
CA GLU A 193 -18.46 46.42 41.71
C GLU A 193 -19.10 46.02 43.06
N MET A 194 -19.31 44.72 43.30
CA MET A 194 -19.86 44.23 44.56
C MET A 194 -18.96 44.56 45.75
N SER A 195 -17.63 44.56 45.59
CA SER A 195 -16.69 44.98 46.64
C SER A 195 -16.82 46.48 46.94
N THR A 196 -16.95 47.34 45.93
CA THR A 196 -17.20 48.78 46.15
C THR A 196 -18.56 49.04 46.79
N LEU A 197 -19.61 48.28 46.42
CA LEU A 197 -20.92 48.36 47.05
C LEU A 197 -20.87 47.93 48.52
N VAL A 198 -20.21 46.81 48.86
CA VAL A 198 -19.99 46.37 50.23
C VAL A 198 -19.22 47.41 51.03
N LEU A 199 -18.12 47.95 50.51
CA LEU A 199 -17.37 49.03 51.16
C LEU A 199 -18.22 50.29 51.37
N SER A 200 -19.06 50.66 50.40
CA SER A 200 -19.98 51.81 50.55
C SER A 200 -21.04 51.57 51.63
N HIS A 201 -21.56 50.34 51.75
CA HIS A 201 -22.51 49.95 52.79
C HIS A 201 -21.84 49.87 54.16
N GLU A 202 -20.62 49.34 54.26
CA GLU A 202 -19.83 49.39 55.49
C GLU A 202 -19.58 50.84 55.95
N LEU A 203 -19.19 51.73 55.05
CA LEU A 203 -18.98 53.14 55.37
C LEU A 203 -20.30 53.81 55.81
N LYS A 204 -21.42 53.51 55.13
CA LYS A 204 -22.75 53.97 55.52
C LYS A 204 -23.18 53.46 56.90
N VAL A 205 -22.91 52.19 57.23
CA VAL A 205 -23.16 51.62 58.57
C VAL A 205 -22.26 52.28 59.62
N LYS A 206 -20.98 52.53 59.31
CA LYS A 206 -20.03 53.23 60.19
C LYS A 206 -20.44 54.69 60.42
N LEU A 207 -21.06 55.36 59.45
CA LEU A 207 -21.66 56.70 59.58
C LEU A 207 -22.94 56.66 60.43
N LEU A 208 -23.92 55.83 60.07
CA LEU A 208 -25.16 55.66 60.84
C LEU A 208 -24.92 55.26 62.30
N THR A 209 -23.88 54.46 62.58
CA THR A 209 -23.50 54.10 63.95
C THR A 209 -22.96 55.30 64.73
N LYS A 210 -22.22 56.21 64.09
CA LYS A 210 -21.78 57.48 64.70
C LYS A 210 -22.95 58.44 64.89
N GLU A 211 -23.85 58.55 63.92
CA GLU A 211 -25.08 59.35 64.03
C GLU A 211 -25.96 58.87 65.18
N LEU A 212 -26.17 57.56 65.32
CA LEU A 212 -26.89 56.97 66.46
C LEU A 212 -26.16 57.17 67.80
N ALA A 213 -24.83 57.20 67.83
CA ALA A 213 -24.08 57.53 69.05
C ALA A 213 -24.27 59.00 69.44
N VAL A 214 -24.17 59.93 68.49
CA VAL A 214 -24.43 61.36 68.71
C VAL A 214 -25.88 61.61 69.11
N LEU A 215 -26.86 60.94 68.47
CA LEU A 215 -28.26 61.05 68.86
C LEU A 215 -28.50 60.56 70.28
N ARG A 216 -27.92 59.42 70.70
CA ARG A 216 -27.99 58.95 72.10
C ARG A 216 -27.33 59.91 73.09
N GLU A 217 -26.19 60.51 72.74
CA GLU A 217 -25.58 61.57 73.54
C GLU A 217 -26.50 62.79 73.68
N MET A 218 -27.20 63.17 72.62
CA MET A 218 -28.13 64.30 72.63
C MET A 218 -29.44 63.96 73.35
N GLU A 219 -29.93 62.72 73.28
CA GLU A 219 -31.03 62.21 74.11
C GLU A 219 -30.64 62.20 75.60
N LEU A 220 -29.42 61.77 75.95
CA LEU A 220 -28.92 61.81 77.33
C LEU A 220 -28.85 63.26 77.85
N LYS A 221 -28.23 64.18 77.09
CA LYS A 221 -28.16 65.61 77.45
C LYS A 221 -29.55 66.25 77.52
N ALA A 222 -30.48 65.87 76.64
CA ALA A 222 -31.86 66.32 76.68
C ALA A 222 -32.61 65.77 77.91
N ASN A 223 -32.38 64.51 78.29
CA ASN A 223 -32.95 63.89 79.49
C ASN A 223 -32.37 64.49 80.78
N GLU A 224 -31.08 64.82 80.83
CA GLU A 224 -30.45 65.56 81.94
C GLU A 224 -31.09 66.96 82.10
N MET A 225 -31.24 67.70 81.00
CA MET A 225 -31.91 69.00 80.99
C MET A 225 -33.40 68.89 81.35
N LEU A 226 -34.10 67.86 80.87
CA LEU A 226 -35.51 67.58 81.19
C LEU A 226 -35.68 67.18 82.65
N GLN A 227 -34.78 66.38 83.22
CA GLN A 227 -34.74 66.05 84.66
C GLN A 227 -34.47 67.31 85.51
N GLY A 228 -33.62 68.21 85.03
CA GLY A 228 -33.42 69.54 85.61
C GLY A 228 -34.71 70.37 85.61
N VAL A 229 -35.37 70.48 84.44
CA VAL A 229 -36.65 71.18 84.30
C VAL A 229 -37.73 70.54 85.17
N GLU A 230 -37.84 69.21 85.19
CA GLU A 230 -38.75 68.47 86.08
C GLU A 230 -38.48 68.76 87.56
N SER A 231 -37.21 68.82 87.99
CA SER A 231 -36.90 69.16 89.38
C SER A 231 -37.39 70.57 89.75
N SER A 232 -37.22 71.54 88.84
CA SER A 232 -37.74 72.90 89.01
C SER A 232 -39.27 72.95 88.96
N ASN A 233 -39.91 72.12 88.12
CA ASN A 233 -41.35 72.02 87.99
C ASN A 233 -41.97 71.34 89.22
N ARG A 234 -41.30 70.35 89.84
CA ARG A 234 -41.71 69.75 91.12
C ARG A 234 -41.67 70.81 92.24
N ALA A 235 -40.62 71.61 92.31
CA ALA A 235 -40.53 72.73 93.27
C ALA A 235 -41.63 73.79 93.03
N LEU A 236 -41.89 74.16 91.77
CA LEU A 236 -43.02 75.04 91.42
C LEU A 236 -44.36 74.39 91.80
N GLN A 237 -44.56 73.10 91.53
CA GLN A 237 -45.76 72.35 91.91
C GLN A 237 -45.93 72.26 93.43
N GLU A 238 -44.86 72.29 94.22
CA GLU A 238 -44.93 72.39 95.69
C GLU A 238 -45.39 73.78 96.14
N THR A 239 -44.89 74.87 95.54
CA THR A 239 -45.44 76.21 95.79
C THR A 239 -46.88 76.37 95.31
N LEU A 240 -47.25 75.70 94.22
CA LEU A 240 -48.63 75.67 93.70
C LEU A 240 -49.53 74.88 94.66
N LYS A 241 -49.11 73.72 95.16
CA LYS A 241 -49.83 72.96 96.20
C LYS A 241 -50.04 73.79 97.47
N GLN A 242 -49.05 74.60 97.89
CA GLN A 242 -49.22 75.53 99.03
C GLN A 242 -50.33 76.55 98.75
N LYS A 243 -50.41 77.11 97.54
CA LYS A 243 -51.53 77.98 97.13
C LYS A 243 -52.85 77.24 96.93
N ASP A 244 -52.83 75.98 96.51
CA ASP A 244 -54.02 75.13 96.49
C ASP A 244 -54.57 74.89 97.90
N PHE A 245 -53.73 74.81 98.94
CA PHE A 245 -54.21 74.71 100.33
C PHE A 245 -54.88 76.01 100.79
N GLU A 246 -54.26 77.16 100.53
CA GLU A 246 -54.89 78.48 100.77
C GLU A 246 -56.25 78.62 100.05
N ILE A 247 -56.39 78.03 98.86
CA ILE A 247 -57.64 78.01 98.09
C ILE A 247 -58.64 76.97 98.62
N LYS A 248 -58.19 75.78 99.07
CA LYS A 248 -59.05 74.72 99.64
C LYS A 248 -59.67 75.11 100.98
N ASP A 249 -58.97 75.89 101.80
CA ASP A 249 -59.57 76.43 103.02
C ASP A 249 -60.74 77.37 102.66
N ILE A 250 -60.58 78.21 101.63
CA ILE A 250 -61.63 79.07 101.08
C ILE A 250 -62.73 78.28 100.34
N SER A 251 -62.42 77.11 99.77
CA SER A 251 -63.44 76.24 99.15
C SER A 251 -64.27 75.53 100.22
N SER A 252 -63.66 74.98 101.28
CA SER A 252 -64.34 74.20 102.31
C SER A 252 -65.54 74.92 102.95
N VAL A 253 -65.42 76.24 103.12
CA VAL A 253 -66.47 77.15 103.63
C VAL A 253 -67.65 77.27 102.65
N LYS A 254 -67.43 77.12 101.34
CA LYS A 254 -68.45 77.07 100.29
C LYS A 254 -69.01 75.66 100.10
N ASP A 255 -68.14 74.66 100.14
CA ASP A 255 -68.49 73.25 99.92
C ASP A 255 -69.42 72.72 101.01
N ALA A 256 -69.24 73.17 102.27
CA ALA A 256 -70.17 72.93 103.37
C ALA A 256 -71.61 73.41 103.08
N ARG A 257 -71.77 74.49 102.29
CA ARG A 257 -73.07 75.05 101.89
C ARG A 257 -73.65 74.38 100.64
N ILE A 258 -72.82 73.75 99.82
CA ILE A 258 -73.25 72.98 98.64
C ILE A 258 -73.78 71.61 99.08
N LYS A 259 -73.12 70.97 100.05
CA LYS A 259 -73.46 69.62 100.54
C LYS A 259 -74.90 69.46 101.06
N GLU A 260 -75.46 70.50 101.70
CA GLU A 260 -76.88 70.56 102.13
C GLU A 260 -77.89 70.42 100.97
N LEU A 261 -77.47 70.66 99.73
CA LEU A 261 -78.27 70.56 98.51
C LEU A 261 -78.03 69.21 97.83
N GLU A 262 -76.80 68.71 97.83
CA GLU A 262 -76.40 67.44 97.19
C GLU A 262 -77.02 66.20 97.85
N ASP A 263 -77.10 66.15 99.18
CA ASP A 263 -77.66 65.00 99.93
C ASP A 263 -79.10 64.65 99.51
N LYS A 264 -79.85 65.64 99.01
CA LYS A 264 -81.20 65.48 98.46
C LYS A 264 -81.17 64.78 97.10
N VAL A 265 -80.25 65.15 96.21
CA VAL A 265 -80.08 64.58 94.86
C VAL A 265 -79.63 63.12 94.93
N GLN A 266 -78.63 62.84 95.77
CA GLN A 266 -78.07 61.49 95.96
C GLN A 266 -79.10 60.44 96.39
N SER A 267 -80.27 60.85 96.92
CA SER A 267 -81.35 59.95 97.32
C SER A 267 -82.06 59.27 96.13
N LEU A 268 -82.05 59.90 94.95
CA LEU A 268 -82.69 59.41 93.74
C LEU A 268 -81.73 58.55 92.91
N GLU A 269 -80.48 58.99 92.76
CA GLU A 269 -79.41 58.28 92.03
C GLU A 269 -79.17 56.86 92.58
N ARG A 270 -79.30 56.69 93.90
CA ARG A 270 -79.23 55.39 94.60
C ARG A 270 -80.33 54.39 94.21
N LYS A 271 -81.34 54.78 93.43
CA LYS A 271 -82.30 53.84 92.82
C LYS A 271 -81.85 53.35 91.46
N LEU A 272 -81.27 54.25 90.65
CA LEU A 272 -80.87 54.00 89.26
C LEU A 272 -79.67 53.04 89.16
N LYS A 273 -78.65 53.24 90.00
CA LYS A 273 -77.44 52.39 90.05
C LYS A 273 -77.70 50.89 90.25
N ARG A 274 -78.81 50.51 90.91
CA ARG A 274 -79.12 49.10 91.18
C ARG A 274 -79.45 48.28 89.94
N GLU A 275 -79.94 48.92 88.87
CA GLU A 275 -80.22 48.24 87.61
C GLU A 275 -78.96 48.16 86.73
N GLU A 276 -78.14 49.21 86.73
CA GLU A 276 -76.85 49.28 86.02
C GLU A 276 -75.91 48.13 86.44
N GLU A 277 -75.80 47.84 87.74
CA GLU A 277 -75.04 46.72 88.28
C GLU A 277 -75.46 45.34 87.72
N THR A 278 -76.72 45.18 87.29
CA THR A 278 -77.21 43.89 86.73
C THR A 278 -76.83 43.68 85.27
N PHE A 279 -76.58 44.76 84.54
CA PHE A 279 -76.03 44.71 83.18
C PHE A 279 -74.50 44.51 83.20
N GLN A 280 -73.80 45.19 84.10
CA GLN A 280 -72.33 45.09 84.24
C GLN A 280 -71.89 43.63 84.49
N ARG A 281 -72.55 42.93 85.42
CA ARG A 281 -72.26 41.50 85.73
C ARG A 281 -72.41 40.54 84.54
N LYS A 282 -73.19 40.89 83.51
CA LYS A 282 -73.30 40.10 82.26
C LYS A 282 -72.17 40.40 81.28
N HIS A 283 -71.74 41.67 81.19
CA HIS A 283 -70.58 42.05 80.38
C HIS A 283 -69.29 41.38 80.89
N GLU A 284 -69.06 41.42 82.21
CA GLU A 284 -67.88 40.79 82.82
C GLU A 284 -67.77 39.27 82.56
N GLN A 285 -68.88 38.58 82.26
CA GLN A 285 -68.90 37.16 81.94
C GLN A 285 -68.51 36.89 80.48
N LEU A 286 -68.90 37.78 79.56
CA LEU A 286 -68.49 37.70 78.14
C LEU A 286 -66.98 38.00 78.01
N ASP A 287 -66.50 39.02 78.72
CA ASP A 287 -65.08 39.38 78.80
C ASP A 287 -64.19 38.22 79.28
N ARG A 288 -64.64 37.47 80.29
CA ARG A 288 -63.96 36.26 80.78
C ARG A 288 -63.89 35.18 79.70
N CYS A 289 -65.02 34.88 79.04
CA CYS A 289 -65.08 33.89 77.98
C CYS A 289 -64.25 34.26 76.72
N SER A 290 -63.99 35.56 76.47
CA SER A 290 -63.03 35.99 75.43
C SER A 290 -61.59 35.66 75.84
N ARG A 291 -61.18 36.11 77.04
CA ARG A 291 -59.82 35.89 77.58
C ARG A 291 -59.47 34.39 77.71
N GLU A 292 -60.44 33.55 78.02
CA GLU A 292 -60.30 32.09 78.05
C GLU A 292 -60.05 31.49 76.65
N LYS A 293 -60.68 32.01 75.60
CA LYS A 293 -60.41 31.60 74.20
C LYS A 293 -59.07 32.12 73.71
N GLU A 294 -58.71 33.35 74.09
CA GLU A 294 -57.42 33.96 73.77
C GLU A 294 -56.26 33.18 74.41
N SER A 295 -56.38 32.76 75.68
CA SER A 295 -55.37 31.93 76.35
C SER A 295 -55.27 30.52 75.77
N ALA A 296 -56.39 29.90 75.38
CA ALA A 296 -56.39 28.62 74.67
C ALA A 296 -55.73 28.73 73.28
N LEU A 297 -55.96 29.83 72.55
CA LEU A 297 -55.30 30.09 71.26
C LEU A 297 -53.80 30.36 71.41
N MET A 298 -53.35 30.99 72.50
CA MET A 298 -51.92 31.12 72.80
C MET A 298 -51.30 29.76 73.09
N SER A 299 -51.86 28.98 74.03
CA SER A 299 -51.37 27.63 74.33
C SER A 299 -51.33 26.71 73.10
N MET A 300 -52.30 26.83 72.19
CA MET A 300 -52.27 26.12 70.92
C MET A 300 -51.12 26.57 70.00
N LYS A 301 -50.88 27.89 69.86
CA LYS A 301 -49.75 28.43 69.08
C LYS A 301 -48.42 28.00 69.65
N ASP A 302 -48.26 28.05 70.98
CA ASP A 302 -47.05 27.68 71.68
C ASP A 302 -46.72 26.20 71.39
N ALA A 303 -47.69 25.30 71.54
CA ALA A 303 -47.54 23.87 71.21
C ALA A 303 -47.20 23.61 69.73
N HIS A 304 -47.77 24.38 68.80
CA HIS A 304 -47.39 24.31 67.38
C HIS A 304 -45.95 24.82 67.15
N SER A 305 -45.53 25.88 67.83
CA SER A 305 -44.17 26.42 67.72
C SER A 305 -43.12 25.42 68.23
N GLU A 306 -43.41 24.71 69.32
CA GLU A 306 -42.57 23.60 69.79
C GLU A 306 -42.55 22.44 68.78
N GLN A 307 -43.68 22.12 68.13
CA GLN A 307 -43.72 21.06 67.12
C GLN A 307 -42.91 21.43 65.86
N VAL A 308 -42.93 22.71 65.44
CA VAL A 308 -42.04 23.22 64.39
C VAL A 308 -40.58 23.11 64.82
N GLN A 309 -40.23 23.53 66.04
CA GLN A 309 -38.86 23.40 66.56
C GLN A 309 -38.38 21.95 66.65
N ARG A 310 -39.25 21.01 67.01
CA ARG A 310 -38.96 19.56 66.99
C ARG A 310 -38.68 19.04 65.58
N LEU A 311 -39.47 19.47 64.58
CA LEU A 311 -39.25 19.12 63.18
C LEU A 311 -37.97 19.75 62.62
N GLU A 312 -37.67 21.02 62.97
CA GLU A 312 -36.40 21.66 62.62
C GLU A 312 -35.19 20.99 63.26
N ALA A 313 -35.31 20.49 64.48
CA ALA A 313 -34.27 19.69 65.13
C ALA A 313 -34.05 18.37 64.40
N GLN A 314 -35.12 17.65 64.06
CA GLN A 314 -35.04 16.41 63.26
C GLN A 314 -34.46 16.64 61.87
N ILE A 315 -34.75 17.78 61.21
CA ILE A 315 -34.13 18.15 59.94
C ILE A 315 -32.62 18.35 60.11
N LYS A 316 -32.16 19.00 61.18
CA LYS A 316 -30.73 19.20 61.47
C LYS A 316 -30.03 17.88 61.83
N GLU A 317 -30.69 17.00 62.60
CA GLU A 317 -30.19 15.65 62.90
C GLU A 317 -30.05 14.80 61.62
N LEU A 318 -31.03 14.87 60.72
CA LEU A 318 -30.98 14.19 59.42
C LEU A 318 -29.91 14.78 58.49
N GLN A 319 -29.72 16.10 58.49
CA GLN A 319 -28.62 16.77 57.77
C GLN A 319 -27.26 16.28 58.26
N MET A 320 -27.02 16.27 59.58
CA MET A 320 -25.80 15.69 60.16
C MET A 320 -25.63 14.20 59.83
N CYS A 321 -26.71 13.42 59.75
CA CYS A 321 -26.64 12.02 59.32
C CYS A 321 -26.29 11.87 57.82
N ILE A 322 -26.74 12.80 56.96
CA ILE A 322 -26.36 12.84 55.54
C ILE A 322 -24.88 13.24 55.41
N GLU A 323 -24.46 14.33 56.05
CA GLU A 323 -23.06 14.82 56.05
C GLU A 323 -22.08 13.76 56.55
N THR A 324 -22.41 13.03 57.63
CA THR A 324 -21.57 11.94 58.12
C THR A 324 -21.52 10.76 57.16
N GLN A 325 -22.63 10.39 56.52
CA GLN A 325 -22.64 9.35 55.48
C GLN A 325 -21.87 9.78 54.23
N GLU A 326 -21.96 11.03 53.80
CA GLU A 326 -21.17 11.57 52.67
C GLU A 326 -19.68 11.53 52.98
N MET A 327 -19.26 11.93 54.19
CA MET A 327 -17.88 11.81 54.64
C MET A 327 -17.41 10.35 54.73
N GLU A 328 -18.26 9.41 55.17
CA GLU A 328 -17.97 7.98 55.12
C GLU A 328 -17.81 7.47 53.68
N GLN A 329 -18.72 7.84 52.76
CA GLN A 329 -18.64 7.48 51.34
C GLN A 329 -17.37 8.04 50.69
N HIS A 330 -17.01 9.30 50.94
CA HIS A 330 -15.74 9.87 50.48
C HIS A 330 -14.53 9.11 51.05
N SER A 331 -14.57 8.69 52.32
CA SER A 331 -13.48 7.89 52.92
C SER A 331 -13.38 6.48 52.33
N LEU A 332 -14.51 5.86 51.98
CA LEU A 332 -14.56 4.54 51.34
C LEU A 332 -14.13 4.62 49.87
N HIS A 333 -14.55 5.68 49.16
CA HIS A 333 -14.13 5.94 47.79
C HIS A 333 -12.62 6.22 47.69
N GLY A 334 -12.06 6.98 48.64
CA GLY A 334 -10.61 7.16 48.78
C GLY A 334 -9.88 5.82 48.95
N ARG A 335 -10.31 4.99 49.90
CA ARG A 335 -9.73 3.63 50.10
C ARG A 335 -9.89 2.72 48.88
N GLN A 336 -10.97 2.85 48.11
CA GLN A 336 -11.16 2.12 46.84
C GLN A 336 -10.19 2.62 45.77
N HIS A 337 -10.01 3.94 45.64
CA HIS A 337 -9.04 4.55 44.72
C HIS A 337 -7.60 4.14 45.07
N ASP A 338 -7.23 4.17 46.36
CA ASP A 338 -5.91 3.73 46.84
C ASP A 338 -5.68 2.24 46.54
N LEU A 339 -6.68 1.38 46.78
CA LEU A 339 -6.63 -0.05 46.45
C LEU A 339 -6.52 -0.30 44.93
N LEU A 340 -7.18 0.52 44.11
CA LEU A 340 -7.03 0.47 42.65
C LEU A 340 -5.63 0.90 42.22
N ALA A 341 -5.08 1.97 42.78
CA ALA A 341 -3.71 2.41 42.55
C ALA A 341 -2.67 1.34 42.99
N GLU A 342 -2.93 0.59 44.07
CA GLU A 342 -2.15 -0.60 44.43
C GLU A 342 -2.26 -1.70 43.37
N LYS A 343 -3.46 -1.96 42.81
CA LYS A 343 -3.63 -2.96 41.74
C LYS A 343 -2.90 -2.53 40.48
N ASP A 344 -3.03 -1.28 40.05
CA ASP A 344 -2.30 -0.75 38.90
C ASP A 344 -0.78 -0.81 39.14
N ALA A 345 -0.29 -0.48 40.34
CA ALA A 345 1.10 -0.66 40.71
C ALA A 345 1.57 -2.14 40.70
N THR A 346 0.68 -3.11 40.95
CA THR A 346 1.00 -4.55 40.70
C THR A 346 0.92 -4.93 39.24
N ILE A 347 0.05 -4.31 38.44
CA ILE A 347 -0.06 -4.53 36.99
C ILE A 347 1.18 -3.99 36.27
N GLU A 348 1.69 -2.80 36.63
CA GLU A 348 2.93 -2.27 36.07
C GLU A 348 4.16 -3.11 36.47
N LYS A 349 4.21 -3.66 37.69
CA LYS A 349 5.24 -4.64 38.07
C LYS A 349 5.16 -5.90 37.19
N LEU A 350 3.97 -6.48 37.03
CA LEU A 350 3.79 -7.66 36.17
C LEU A 350 4.07 -7.38 34.68
N LYS A 351 3.82 -6.16 34.18
CA LYS A 351 4.26 -5.72 32.85
C LYS A 351 5.78 -5.66 32.76
N GLY A 352 6.46 -5.09 33.75
CA GLY A 352 7.93 -5.09 33.86
C GLY A 352 8.53 -6.50 33.96
N ASP A 353 7.90 -7.41 34.69
CA ASP A 353 8.28 -8.82 34.74
C ASP A 353 8.10 -9.50 33.37
N ILE A 354 7.01 -9.20 32.65
CA ILE A 354 6.80 -9.67 31.27
C ILE A 354 7.83 -9.08 30.30
N GLU A 355 8.26 -7.83 30.47
CA GLU A 355 9.27 -7.18 29.61
C GLU A 355 10.70 -7.65 29.90
N THR A 356 11.03 -7.90 31.17
CA THR A 356 12.30 -8.54 31.54
C THR A 356 12.35 -10.00 31.10
N LEU A 357 11.23 -10.73 31.16
CA LEU A 357 11.10 -12.06 30.55
C LEU A 357 11.23 -12.03 29.02
N LYS A 358 10.54 -11.11 28.32
CA LYS A 358 10.67 -10.94 26.86
C LYS A 358 12.11 -10.67 26.46
N THR A 359 12.74 -9.64 27.05
CA THR A 359 14.14 -9.32 26.75
C THR A 359 15.12 -10.40 27.20
N GLY A 360 14.75 -11.25 28.17
CA GLY A 360 15.45 -12.49 28.53
C GLY A 360 15.35 -13.56 27.44
N TRP A 361 14.15 -13.79 26.90
CA TRP A 361 13.92 -14.67 25.75
C TRP A 361 14.59 -14.15 24.48
N ASP A 362 14.56 -12.85 24.20
CA ASP A 362 15.23 -12.24 23.05
C ASP A 362 16.76 -12.41 23.16
N LYS A 363 17.33 -12.26 24.37
CA LYS A 363 18.74 -12.57 24.65
C LYS A 363 19.04 -14.05 24.46
N TYR A 364 18.16 -14.94 24.94
CA TYR A 364 18.31 -16.39 24.76
C TYR A 364 18.26 -16.77 23.27
N ILE A 365 17.28 -16.30 22.51
CA ILE A 365 17.17 -16.51 21.06
C ILE A 365 18.39 -15.93 20.33
N SER A 366 18.85 -14.74 20.71
CA SER A 366 20.08 -14.11 20.17
C SER A 366 21.35 -14.90 20.50
N GLN A 367 21.37 -15.62 21.62
CA GLN A 367 22.48 -16.47 22.03
C GLN A 367 22.42 -17.83 21.30
N THR A 368 21.27 -18.49 21.29
CA THR A 368 21.05 -19.76 20.59
C THR A 368 21.27 -19.64 19.08
N SER A 369 20.90 -18.51 18.47
CA SER A 369 21.18 -18.26 17.04
C SER A 369 22.67 -18.03 16.77
N LYS A 370 23.38 -17.25 17.60
CA LYS A 370 24.86 -17.15 17.53
C LYS A 370 25.53 -18.51 17.72
N GLU A 371 25.02 -19.33 18.62
CA GLU A 371 25.52 -20.69 18.86
C GLU A 371 25.16 -21.67 17.74
N SER A 372 24.05 -21.49 17.03
CA SER A 372 23.79 -22.23 15.79
C SER A 372 24.84 -21.83 14.77
N VAL A 373 24.98 -20.53 14.47
CA VAL A 373 25.95 -20.04 13.49
C VAL A 373 27.39 -20.47 13.82
N SER A 374 27.80 -20.53 15.10
CA SER A 374 29.13 -21.03 15.45
C SER A 374 29.27 -22.55 15.29
N LYS A 375 28.20 -23.34 15.53
CA LYS A 375 28.15 -24.78 15.23
C LYS A 375 28.12 -25.03 13.72
N ASP A 376 27.37 -24.24 12.96
CA ASP A 376 27.27 -24.31 11.50
C ASP A 376 28.60 -23.96 10.83
N LEU A 377 29.30 -22.92 11.29
CA LEU A 377 30.67 -22.57 10.87
C LEU A 377 31.68 -23.66 11.26
N HIS A 378 31.55 -24.28 12.44
CA HIS A 378 32.39 -25.42 12.82
C HIS A 378 32.13 -26.64 11.93
N VAL A 379 30.87 -26.95 11.62
CA VAL A 379 30.48 -28.02 10.68
C VAL A 379 31.02 -27.74 9.28
N GLN A 380 30.99 -26.50 8.79
CA GLN A 380 31.63 -26.11 7.53
C GLN A 380 33.16 -26.32 7.57
N SER A 381 33.84 -25.95 8.66
CA SER A 381 35.27 -26.23 8.83
C SER A 381 35.57 -27.74 8.81
N MET A 382 34.75 -28.55 9.48
CA MET A 382 34.87 -30.01 9.48
C MET A 382 34.55 -30.62 8.11
N GLN A 383 33.62 -30.05 7.34
CA GLN A 383 33.30 -30.45 5.97
C GLN A 383 34.46 -30.11 5.01
N GLU A 384 35.07 -28.93 5.12
CA GLU A 384 36.27 -28.62 4.36
C GLU A 384 37.43 -29.57 4.71
N GLU A 385 37.60 -29.95 5.98
CA GLU A 385 38.57 -30.96 6.39
C GLU A 385 38.24 -32.35 5.84
N GLU A 386 36.96 -32.75 5.83
CA GLU A 386 36.49 -33.98 5.20
C GLU A 386 36.77 -33.97 3.69
N GLU A 387 36.57 -32.85 2.99
CA GLU A 387 36.91 -32.70 1.57
C GLU A 387 38.42 -32.71 1.33
N LYS A 388 39.22 -32.04 2.17
CA LYS A 388 40.69 -32.08 2.12
C LYS A 388 41.21 -33.51 2.35
N LEU A 389 40.58 -34.28 3.23
CA LEU A 389 40.90 -35.69 3.48
C LEU A 389 40.41 -36.59 2.33
N LYS A 390 39.20 -36.41 1.79
CA LYS A 390 38.71 -37.10 0.59
C LYS A 390 39.64 -36.84 -0.61
N ALA A 391 40.14 -35.62 -0.78
CA ALA A 391 41.10 -35.28 -1.83
C ALA A 391 42.49 -35.91 -1.60
N GLN A 392 42.90 -36.16 -0.35
CA GLN A 392 44.11 -36.93 -0.04
C GLN A 392 43.90 -38.43 -0.29
N VAL A 393 42.79 -39.01 0.15
CA VAL A 393 42.41 -40.40 -0.13
C VAL A 393 42.33 -40.65 -1.63
N ALA A 394 41.72 -39.74 -2.41
CA ALA A 394 41.66 -39.84 -3.87
C ALA A 394 43.02 -39.69 -4.58
N LYS A 395 44.02 -39.04 -3.94
CA LYS A 395 45.42 -39.06 -4.42
C LYS A 395 46.06 -40.42 -4.11
N TYR A 396 45.99 -40.88 -2.86
CA TYR A 396 46.52 -42.18 -2.46
C TYR A 396 45.89 -43.34 -3.24
N GLN A 397 44.59 -43.29 -3.56
CA GLN A 397 43.93 -44.25 -4.45
C GLN A 397 44.56 -44.26 -5.85
N LYS A 398 44.76 -43.10 -6.48
CA LYS A 398 45.42 -42.99 -7.79
C LYS A 398 46.87 -43.47 -7.77
N ASP A 399 47.59 -43.24 -6.67
CA ASP A 399 48.95 -43.72 -6.51
C ASP A 399 49.01 -45.23 -6.23
N ILE A 400 48.04 -45.78 -5.48
CA ILE A 400 47.83 -47.24 -5.35
C ILE A 400 47.48 -47.87 -6.71
N GLU A 401 46.59 -47.27 -7.49
CA GLU A 401 46.25 -47.71 -8.86
C GLU A 401 47.49 -47.71 -9.76
N ARG A 402 48.33 -46.67 -9.69
CA ARG A 402 49.62 -46.60 -10.40
C ARG A 402 50.57 -47.70 -9.96
N TYR A 403 50.72 -47.94 -8.66
CA TYR A 403 51.57 -49.04 -8.15
C TYR A 403 51.01 -50.41 -8.53
N GLN A 404 49.69 -50.61 -8.54
CA GLN A 404 49.04 -51.82 -9.02
C GLN A 404 49.28 -52.05 -10.52
N GLN A 405 49.19 -50.99 -11.35
CA GLN A 405 49.51 -51.07 -12.78
C GLN A 405 51.00 -51.36 -13.02
N GLN A 406 51.90 -50.71 -12.29
CA GLN A 406 53.34 -50.99 -12.35
C GLN A 406 53.67 -52.43 -11.90
N LEU A 407 53.02 -52.90 -10.83
CA LEU A 407 53.17 -54.26 -10.34
C LEU A 407 52.64 -55.28 -11.36
N ALA A 408 51.45 -55.06 -11.92
CA ALA A 408 50.88 -55.90 -12.98
C ALA A 408 51.82 -55.97 -14.21
N LEU A 409 52.35 -54.84 -14.68
CA LEU A 409 53.33 -54.80 -15.77
C LEU A 409 54.65 -55.49 -15.39
N SER A 410 55.07 -55.48 -14.12
CA SER A 410 56.23 -56.25 -13.67
C SER A 410 55.96 -57.76 -13.60
N VAL A 411 54.77 -58.17 -13.16
CA VAL A 411 54.34 -59.58 -13.11
C VAL A 411 54.12 -60.13 -14.52
N GLU A 412 53.62 -59.34 -15.47
CA GLU A 412 53.55 -59.72 -16.88
C GLU A 412 54.95 -59.90 -17.48
N ARG A 413 55.90 -59.00 -17.19
CA ARG A 413 57.31 -59.15 -17.60
C ARG A 413 57.96 -60.36 -16.95
N GLU A 414 57.73 -60.60 -15.67
CA GLU A 414 58.26 -61.75 -14.94
C GLU A 414 57.69 -63.05 -15.53
N ARG A 415 56.38 -63.14 -15.74
CA ARG A 415 55.72 -64.28 -16.41
C ARG A 415 56.26 -64.53 -17.82
N LEU A 416 56.53 -63.48 -18.60
CA LEU A 416 57.15 -63.62 -19.92
C LEU A 416 58.61 -64.11 -19.82
N LEU A 417 59.35 -63.65 -18.81
CA LEU A 417 60.70 -64.14 -18.52
C LEU A 417 60.71 -65.57 -17.98
N GLU A 418 59.71 -65.98 -17.21
CA GLU A 418 59.50 -67.38 -16.78
C GLU A 418 59.16 -68.27 -17.96
N GLN A 419 58.26 -67.84 -18.85
CA GLN A 419 57.95 -68.57 -20.10
C GLN A 419 59.20 -68.69 -20.98
N ALA A 420 60.01 -67.63 -21.10
CA ALA A 420 61.27 -67.66 -21.81
C ALA A 420 62.32 -68.58 -21.14
N LYS A 421 62.45 -68.53 -19.79
CA LYS A 421 63.30 -69.46 -19.02
C LYS A 421 62.91 -70.91 -19.26
N LEU A 422 61.65 -71.26 -19.02
CA LEU A 422 61.10 -72.60 -19.25
C LEU A 422 61.30 -73.06 -20.70
N GLN A 423 61.15 -72.16 -21.68
CA GLN A 423 61.44 -72.50 -23.08
C GLN A 423 62.94 -72.75 -23.31
N THR A 424 63.84 -71.93 -22.75
CA THR A 424 65.30 -72.17 -22.83
C THR A 424 65.74 -73.40 -22.03
N GLU A 425 65.07 -73.75 -20.95
CA GLU A 425 65.29 -74.96 -20.16
C GLU A 425 64.84 -76.20 -20.94
N LEU A 426 63.66 -76.17 -21.57
CA LEU A 426 63.18 -77.22 -22.47
C LEU A 426 64.07 -77.38 -23.72
N ASP A 427 64.54 -76.27 -24.31
CA ASP A 427 65.44 -76.31 -25.47
C ASP A 427 66.88 -76.71 -25.07
N TRP A 428 67.31 -76.45 -23.84
CA TRP A 428 68.54 -76.99 -23.29
C TRP A 428 68.41 -78.48 -22.95
N GLN A 429 67.29 -78.91 -22.35
CA GLN A 429 66.98 -80.33 -22.11
C GLN A 429 66.99 -81.12 -23.42
N LYS A 430 66.31 -80.65 -24.47
CA LYS A 430 66.37 -81.26 -25.82
C LYS A 430 67.81 -81.33 -26.34
N ARG A 431 68.61 -80.27 -26.18
CA ARG A 431 70.02 -80.28 -26.60
C ARG A 431 70.88 -81.25 -25.78
N CYS A 432 70.63 -81.38 -24.48
CA CYS A 432 71.28 -82.39 -23.64
C CYS A 432 70.88 -83.79 -24.10
N GLU A 433 69.58 -84.07 -24.23
CA GLU A 433 69.09 -85.34 -24.75
C GLU A 433 69.63 -85.65 -26.15
N ASP A 434 69.75 -84.67 -27.04
CA ASP A 434 70.23 -84.87 -28.42
C ASP A 434 71.75 -85.02 -28.48
N VAL A 435 72.50 -84.37 -27.58
CA VAL A 435 73.93 -84.63 -27.35
C VAL A 435 74.14 -85.99 -26.69
N GLU A 436 73.26 -86.42 -25.78
CA GLU A 436 73.27 -87.76 -25.18
C GLU A 436 72.95 -88.81 -26.23
N LYS A 437 71.88 -88.66 -27.03
CA LYS A 437 71.55 -89.52 -28.19
C LYS A 437 72.73 -89.58 -29.17
N ALA A 438 73.39 -88.46 -29.46
CA ALA A 438 74.57 -88.42 -30.32
C ALA A 438 75.81 -89.07 -29.67
N GLN A 439 76.02 -88.93 -28.36
CA GLN A 439 77.08 -89.64 -27.63
C GLN A 439 76.81 -91.14 -27.58
N TYR A 440 75.56 -91.57 -27.34
CA TYR A 440 75.14 -92.96 -27.42
C TYR A 440 75.40 -93.50 -28.83
N GLN A 441 74.88 -92.86 -29.89
CA GLN A 441 75.14 -93.27 -31.28
C GLN A 441 76.63 -93.28 -31.65
N ASN A 442 77.43 -92.35 -31.13
CA ASN A 442 78.87 -92.34 -31.37
C ASN A 442 79.60 -93.42 -30.54
N SER A 443 79.10 -93.76 -29.35
CA SER A 443 79.61 -94.88 -28.55
C SER A 443 79.20 -96.23 -29.14
N GLU A 444 78.00 -96.34 -29.73
CA GLU A 444 77.54 -97.49 -30.51
C GLU A 444 78.43 -97.67 -31.74
N LYS A 445 78.63 -96.65 -32.57
CA LYS A 445 79.57 -96.67 -33.71
C LYS A 445 81.02 -96.95 -33.30
N LEU A 446 81.43 -96.50 -32.11
CA LEU A 446 82.75 -96.81 -31.56
C LEU A 446 82.83 -98.27 -31.09
N ILE A 447 81.77 -98.83 -30.49
CA ILE A 447 81.68 -100.25 -30.12
C ILE A 447 81.61 -101.13 -31.38
N GLU A 448 80.87 -100.73 -32.40
CA GLU A 448 80.83 -101.36 -33.72
C GLU A 448 82.24 -101.37 -34.34
N SER A 449 82.86 -100.20 -34.54
CA SER A 449 84.21 -100.13 -35.11
C SER A 449 85.31 -100.78 -34.24
N LEU A 450 85.19 -100.80 -32.91
CA LEU A 450 86.09 -101.55 -32.04
C LEU A 450 85.83 -103.07 -32.08
N THR A 451 84.59 -103.52 -32.30
CA THR A 451 84.30 -104.94 -32.50
C THR A 451 84.67 -105.41 -33.91
N GLU A 452 84.56 -104.57 -34.94
CA GLU A 452 85.11 -104.80 -36.27
C GLU A 452 86.64 -104.83 -36.23
N ALA A 453 87.31 -103.83 -35.65
CA ALA A 453 88.76 -103.81 -35.51
C ALA A 453 89.28 -104.97 -34.64
N ARG A 454 88.54 -105.39 -33.60
CA ARG A 454 88.83 -106.61 -32.85
C ARG A 454 88.66 -107.87 -33.73
N GLN A 455 87.59 -107.97 -34.51
CA GLN A 455 87.38 -109.12 -35.41
C GLN A 455 88.45 -109.19 -36.51
N GLN A 456 88.86 -108.04 -37.04
CA GLN A 456 89.98 -107.90 -37.97
C GLN A 456 91.28 -108.33 -37.31
N ALA A 457 91.65 -107.78 -36.15
CA ALA A 457 92.84 -108.17 -35.39
C ALA A 457 92.81 -109.65 -34.96
N GLU A 458 91.65 -110.21 -34.63
CA GLU A 458 91.50 -111.65 -34.39
C GLU A 458 91.69 -112.47 -35.67
N SER A 459 91.31 -111.96 -36.84
CA SER A 459 91.53 -112.62 -38.13
C SER A 459 92.99 -112.53 -38.58
N GLU A 460 93.62 -111.37 -38.43
CA GLU A 460 95.06 -111.16 -38.64
C GLU A 460 95.89 -112.00 -37.66
N LEU A 461 95.46 -112.16 -36.41
CA LEU A 461 96.12 -113.06 -35.46
C LEU A 461 95.99 -114.53 -35.91
N LYS A 462 94.81 -114.96 -36.38
CA LYS A 462 94.60 -116.31 -36.94
C LYS A 462 95.49 -116.54 -38.18
N GLU A 463 95.64 -115.53 -39.04
CA GLU A 463 96.46 -115.59 -40.24
C GLU A 463 97.97 -115.53 -39.93
N ASN A 464 98.43 -114.67 -39.03
CA ASN A 464 99.81 -114.63 -38.55
C ASN A 464 100.19 -115.94 -37.83
N VAL A 465 99.31 -116.52 -37.02
CA VAL A 465 99.51 -117.85 -36.42
C VAL A 465 99.63 -118.93 -37.51
N ARG A 466 98.87 -118.82 -38.61
CA ARG A 466 98.98 -119.72 -39.75
C ARG A 466 100.35 -119.56 -40.45
N GLN A 467 100.73 -118.34 -40.82
CA GLN A 467 102.02 -118.03 -41.47
C GLN A 467 103.22 -118.45 -40.60
N LEU A 468 103.14 -118.26 -39.27
CA LEU A 468 104.20 -118.66 -38.34
C LEU A 468 104.32 -120.19 -38.22
N ASN A 469 103.25 -120.95 -38.45
CA ASN A 469 103.31 -122.41 -38.56
C ASN A 469 103.85 -122.88 -39.94
N GLU A 470 103.58 -122.14 -41.01
CA GLU A 470 104.16 -122.39 -42.35
C GLU A 470 105.68 -122.07 -42.38
N LEU A 471 106.12 -121.02 -41.69
CA LEU A 471 107.55 -120.71 -41.49
C LEU A 471 108.28 -121.80 -40.68
N LYS A 472 107.64 -122.41 -39.67
CA LYS A 472 108.21 -123.56 -38.93
C LYS A 472 108.46 -124.77 -39.83
N LEU A 473 107.64 -124.97 -40.87
CA LEU A 473 107.80 -126.04 -41.86
C LEU A 473 108.94 -125.78 -42.86
N LEU A 474 109.23 -124.51 -43.16
CA LEU A 474 110.37 -124.14 -44.03
C LEU A 474 111.72 -124.29 -43.32
N VAL A 475 111.80 -123.98 -42.03
CA VAL A 475 113.04 -124.09 -41.24
C VAL A 475 113.52 -125.54 -41.11
N SER A 476 112.61 -126.52 -41.03
CA SER A 476 112.97 -127.95 -40.97
C SER A 476 113.36 -128.56 -42.31
N ALA A 477 112.98 -127.95 -43.44
CA ALA A 477 113.45 -128.35 -44.77
C ALA A 477 114.89 -127.86 -45.03
N LEU A 478 115.18 -126.60 -44.71
CA LEU A 478 116.49 -125.97 -44.99
C LEU A 478 117.65 -126.57 -44.18
N THR A 479 117.39 -127.15 -43.00
CA THR A 479 118.42 -127.89 -42.24
C THR A 479 118.79 -129.21 -42.89
N PHE A 480 117.84 -129.91 -43.55
CA PHE A 480 118.06 -131.19 -44.20
C PHE A 480 118.95 -131.07 -45.46
N GLU A 481 118.78 -129.99 -46.23
CA GLU A 481 119.61 -129.74 -47.43
C GLU A 481 121.04 -129.30 -47.08
N ARG A 482 121.21 -128.54 -45.98
CA ARG A 482 122.51 -128.01 -45.55
C ARG A 482 123.53 -129.12 -45.30
N ASP A 483 123.16 -130.12 -44.51
CA ASP A 483 124.11 -131.14 -44.05
C ASP A 483 124.45 -132.15 -45.16
N LYS A 484 123.51 -132.38 -46.10
CA LYS A 484 123.74 -133.18 -47.31
C LYS A 484 124.73 -132.54 -48.31
N ALA A 485 124.93 -131.23 -48.24
CA ALA A 485 125.91 -130.52 -49.07
C ALA A 485 127.35 -130.60 -48.51
N ILE A 486 127.52 -130.81 -47.20
CA ILE A 486 128.83 -130.75 -46.52
C ILE A 486 129.75 -131.92 -46.91
N ASP A 487 129.21 -133.12 -47.13
CA ASP A 487 130.01 -134.29 -47.54
C ASP A 487 130.58 -134.16 -48.97
N MET A 488 129.83 -133.54 -49.89
CA MET A 488 130.27 -133.31 -51.28
C MET A 488 131.13 -132.04 -51.42
N LEU A 489 130.97 -131.10 -50.50
CA LEU A 489 131.71 -129.84 -50.45
C LEU A 489 132.56 -129.73 -49.20
N ARG A 490 133.60 -130.55 -49.00
CA ARG A 490 134.59 -130.18 -47.98
C ARG A 490 135.23 -128.77 -48.36
N ARG A 491 134.58 -127.55 -47.95
CA ARG A 491 134.57 -126.02 -48.39
C ARG A 491 134.07 -124.55 -47.74
N ASN A 492 132.93 -124.02 -47.09
CA ASN A 492 132.41 -122.48 -47.14
C ASN A 492 131.66 -121.53 -45.96
N SER A 493 131.13 -120.21 -46.10
CA SER A 493 130.53 -119.15 -45.03
C SER A 493 129.76 -117.70 -45.36
N ALA A 494 129.18 -116.79 -44.42
CA ALA A 494 128.28 -115.46 -44.59
C ALA A 494 128.13 -114.19 -43.50
N LYS A 495 127.25 -113.05 -43.60
CA LYS A 495 127.05 -111.68 -42.75
C LYS A 495 125.70 -110.73 -42.92
N TRP A 496 125.25 -109.43 -42.47
CA TRP A 496 125.07 -108.35 -41.30
C TRP A 496 124.33 -106.90 -41.68
N GLU A 497 123.99 -105.67 -41.02
CA GLU A 497 123.20 -104.93 -39.84
C GLU A 497 123.09 -103.25 -39.92
N ARG A 498 122.48 -102.12 -39.27
CA ARG A 498 121.40 -101.40 -38.29
C ARG A 498 121.40 -99.72 -38.31
N GLY A 499 120.71 -98.61 -37.70
CA GLY A 499 119.50 -98.03 -36.84
C GLY A 499 119.38 -96.43 -36.32
N ASP A 500 118.19 -95.77 -35.89
CA ASP A 500 117.70 -94.55 -34.96
C ASP A 500 117.84 -92.89 -35.10
N GLN A 501 117.29 -91.72 -34.45
CA GLN A 501 116.11 -90.97 -33.66
C GLN A 501 116.33 -89.34 -33.28
N THR A 502 115.65 -88.23 -32.66
CA THR A 502 114.32 -87.44 -32.15
C THR A 502 114.56 -85.91 -31.48
N PHE A 503 113.86 -84.78 -30.92
CA PHE A 503 112.57 -83.88 -30.57
C PHE A 503 112.85 -82.30 -30.04
N ALA A 504 112.19 -81.13 -29.49
CA ALA A 504 110.90 -80.26 -29.06
C ALA A 504 111.18 -78.66 -28.59
N ALA A 505 110.51 -77.50 -28.02
CA ALA A 505 109.22 -76.65 -27.56
C ALA A 505 109.48 -75.06 -27.00
N VAL A 506 108.78 -73.92 -26.45
CA VAL A 506 107.46 -73.00 -26.21
C VAL A 506 107.63 -71.64 -25.21
N SER A 507 106.95 -70.42 -24.79
CA SER A 507 105.86 -69.24 -24.98
C SER A 507 105.79 -67.87 -23.95
N MET A 508 104.98 -66.67 -24.01
CA MET A 508 104.89 -65.33 -23.07
C MET A 508 103.70 -64.11 -23.06
N GLN A 509 103.67 -62.87 -22.31
CA GLN A 509 102.56 -61.72 -21.99
C GLN A 509 102.96 -60.13 -21.55
N GLU A 510 102.35 -58.87 -21.12
CA GLU A 510 101.08 -57.92 -20.75
C GLU A 510 101.33 -56.25 -20.47
N LEU A 511 100.68 -55.03 -20.02
CA LEU A 511 99.42 -54.14 -19.49
C LEU A 511 99.52 -52.43 -19.51
N HIS A 512 98.93 -51.20 -19.01
CA HIS A 512 97.87 -50.32 -18.12
C HIS A 512 97.87 -48.61 -18.27
N ALA A 513 97.23 -47.38 -17.77
CA ALA A 513 96.02 -46.54 -17.07
C ALA A 513 95.97 -44.81 -16.96
N ASN A 514 94.95 -43.90 -16.45
CA ASN A 514 94.86 -42.26 -16.35
C ASN A 514 93.76 -41.21 -15.53
N PHE A 515 93.64 -39.76 -15.57
CA PHE A 515 92.84 -38.65 -14.67
C PHE A 515 92.29 -37.04 -15.04
N ALA A 516 91.71 -36.00 -14.19
CA ALA A 516 90.96 -34.55 -14.45
C ALA A 516 90.74 -33.18 -13.41
N SER A 517 90.00 -31.94 -13.63
CA SER A 517 89.80 -30.53 -12.78
C SER A 517 88.66 -29.26 -12.99
N SER A 518 88.50 -27.98 -12.28
CA SER A 518 87.40 -26.75 -12.29
C SER A 518 87.48 -25.15 -11.63
N GLU A 519 86.50 -24.05 -11.65
CA GLU A 519 86.52 -22.47 -11.18
C GLU A 519 85.23 -21.33 -10.99
N ILE A 520 85.23 -19.99 -10.39
CA ILE A 520 84.41 -18.57 -10.46
C ILE A 520 84.13 -17.56 -9.17
N GLN A 521 84.49 -16.21 -9.08
CA GLN A 521 84.07 -15.27 -7.92
C GLN A 521 83.88 -13.68 -8.01
N LYS A 522 84.40 -12.89 -8.98
CA LYS A 522 84.57 -11.40 -8.84
C LYS A 522 83.42 -10.41 -9.24
N LEU A 523 82.19 -10.86 -9.54
CA LEU A 523 81.15 -10.02 -10.20
C LEU A 523 80.02 -9.51 -9.30
N GLN A 524 80.08 -9.67 -7.98
CA GLN A 524 78.95 -9.36 -7.08
C GLN A 524 79.10 -8.08 -6.23
N GLU A 525 80.31 -7.54 -6.06
CA GLU A 525 80.58 -6.45 -5.11
C GLU A 525 80.07 -5.07 -5.57
N GLN A 526 79.92 -4.84 -6.87
CA GLN A 526 79.57 -3.53 -7.46
C GLN A 526 78.10 -3.10 -7.31
N ASN A 527 77.21 -3.94 -6.75
CA ASN A 527 75.79 -3.61 -6.55
C ASN A 527 75.46 -3.04 -5.14
N SER A 528 76.48 -2.82 -4.31
CA SER A 528 76.33 -2.46 -2.89
C SER A 528 76.01 -0.97 -2.63
N GLU A 529 76.52 -0.05 -3.45
CA GLU A 529 76.55 1.39 -3.12
C GLU A 529 75.28 2.16 -3.51
N LEU A 530 74.62 1.77 -4.62
CA LEU A 530 73.52 2.54 -5.23
C LEU A 530 72.15 2.49 -4.49
N ARG A 531 72.07 1.86 -3.31
CA ARG A 531 70.86 1.92 -2.46
C ARG A 531 71.07 2.60 -1.11
N HIS A 532 72.31 3.00 -0.79
CA HIS A 532 72.62 3.72 0.46
C HIS A 532 71.96 5.11 0.52
N VAL A 533 71.80 5.76 -0.65
CA VAL A 533 71.28 7.14 -0.79
C VAL A 533 69.80 7.28 -0.41
N ILE A 534 68.98 6.23 -0.59
CA ILE A 534 67.56 6.26 -0.21
C ILE A 534 67.39 6.20 1.33
N GLY A 535 68.46 5.88 2.08
CA GLY A 535 68.48 5.89 3.55
C GLY A 535 68.41 7.26 4.22
N GLN A 536 68.55 8.37 3.47
CA GLN A 536 68.54 9.73 4.03
C GLN A 536 67.12 10.31 4.19
N MET A 537 66.23 10.12 3.20
CA MET A 537 64.91 10.79 3.14
C MET A 537 63.84 10.30 4.15
N ARG A 538 64.19 9.46 5.13
CA ARG A 538 63.27 9.07 6.22
C ARG A 538 63.73 9.44 7.63
N LYS A 539 65.00 9.81 7.83
CA LYS A 539 65.53 10.16 9.16
C LYS A 539 65.33 11.62 9.55
N GLU A 540 64.88 12.45 8.62
CA GLU A 540 64.63 13.89 8.86
C GLU A 540 63.20 14.18 9.36
N MET A 541 62.26 13.24 9.21
CA MET A 541 60.88 13.36 9.73
C MET A 541 60.66 12.79 11.15
N GLU A 542 61.70 12.23 11.79
CA GLU A 542 61.64 11.71 13.17
C GLU A 542 62.27 12.69 14.20
N SER A 543 62.42 13.97 13.84
CA SER A 543 63.32 14.91 14.55
C SER A 543 62.69 16.21 15.08
N LEU A 544 61.34 16.29 15.21
CA LEU A 544 60.66 17.47 15.77
C LEU A 544 59.54 17.14 16.78
N CYS A 545 59.59 17.85 17.92
CA CYS A 545 58.53 18.07 18.93
C CYS A 545 58.21 16.95 19.96
N GLU A 546 58.99 16.94 21.05
CA GLU A 546 58.61 16.44 22.39
C GLU A 546 57.80 17.49 23.24
N GLN A 547 57.25 17.06 24.40
CA GLN A 547 56.61 17.79 25.55
C GLN A 547 55.09 18.13 25.45
N ILE A 548 54.22 18.22 26.50
CA ILE A 548 54.25 18.47 27.99
C ILE A 548 54.26 19.98 28.36
N PRO A 549 53.57 20.51 29.42
CA PRO A 549 52.69 19.96 30.50
C PRO A 549 51.16 20.25 30.30
N ASN A 550 50.15 19.95 31.14
CA ASN A 550 49.94 19.44 32.53
C ASN A 550 49.78 20.49 33.69
N SER A 551 49.07 20.11 34.79
CA SER A 551 48.83 20.81 36.10
C SER A 551 47.66 21.83 36.19
N ASP A 552 46.84 22.02 37.26
CA ASP A 552 46.44 21.21 38.45
C ASP A 552 45.20 21.80 39.23
N GLN A 553 44.44 20.93 39.93
CA GLN A 553 43.65 21.14 41.19
C GLN A 553 42.45 22.16 41.30
N THR A 554 41.56 21.96 42.31
CA THR A 554 40.26 22.67 42.53
C THR A 554 39.70 22.56 43.97
N GLY A 555 38.90 23.53 44.50
CA GLY A 555 37.98 23.32 45.65
C GLY A 555 37.26 24.54 46.31
N GLY A 556 36.00 24.37 46.77
CA GLY A 556 35.47 24.97 48.04
C GLY A 556 34.28 25.99 48.13
N VAL A 557 33.09 25.52 48.61
CA VAL A 557 32.20 26.11 49.69
C VAL A 557 31.39 27.47 49.59
N ASN A 558 30.06 27.38 49.34
CA ASN A 558 28.85 27.83 50.13
C ASN A 558 28.39 29.34 50.46
N VAL A 559 27.06 29.54 50.72
CA VAL A 559 26.28 30.62 51.48
C VAL A 559 25.68 31.90 50.78
N GLN A 560 24.51 32.43 51.25
CA GLN A 560 23.72 33.70 50.94
C GLN A 560 22.74 34.08 52.14
N PRO A 561 21.64 34.94 52.15
CA PRO A 561 21.03 36.00 51.27
C PRO A 561 20.33 37.27 51.98
N GLN A 562 19.55 38.10 51.22
CA GLN A 562 18.36 39.01 51.58
C GLN A 562 18.45 40.41 52.33
N GLY A 563 17.45 41.32 52.11
CA GLY A 563 17.20 42.66 52.77
C GLY A 563 15.99 43.52 52.23
N ASN A 564 15.44 44.57 52.94
CA ASN A 564 14.15 45.29 52.61
C ASN A 564 13.87 46.73 53.27
N MET A 565 12.80 47.48 52.84
CA MET A 565 12.02 48.64 53.43
C MET A 565 12.29 50.18 53.14
N GLN A 566 11.39 51.12 53.58
CA GLN A 566 11.13 52.49 53.00
C GLN A 566 10.71 53.69 53.95
N SER A 567 10.67 54.93 53.39
CA SER A 567 9.64 56.04 53.50
C SER A 567 9.93 57.42 54.23
N PRO A 568 8.99 58.29 54.74
CA PRO A 568 8.78 59.67 54.19
C PRO A 568 8.60 60.89 55.19
N ASP A 569 8.59 62.18 54.73
CA ASP A 569 8.51 63.40 55.59
C ASP A 569 7.95 64.75 54.98
N TYR A 570 6.78 64.81 54.33
CA TYR A 570 6.34 66.01 53.53
C TYR A 570 5.17 66.88 54.09
N VAL A 571 4.46 66.46 55.15
CA VAL A 571 3.05 66.91 55.37
C VAL A 571 2.85 68.33 55.96
N LYS A 572 3.85 68.95 56.60
CA LYS A 572 3.64 70.06 57.55
C LYS A 572 3.65 71.50 56.99
N SER A 573 3.65 71.71 55.68
CA SER A 573 3.93 73.05 55.09
C SER A 573 2.70 73.86 54.63
N LEU A 574 1.47 73.32 54.68
CA LEU A 574 0.31 73.89 53.96
C LEU A 574 -0.80 74.49 54.85
N GLU A 575 -0.67 74.44 56.18
CA GLU A 575 -1.76 74.80 57.09
C GLU A 575 -1.78 76.29 57.53
N ASP A 576 -0.63 76.98 57.48
CA ASP A 576 -0.47 78.34 58.03
C ASP A 576 -0.97 79.48 57.12
N GLU A 577 -0.90 79.31 55.79
CA GLU A 577 -1.09 80.43 54.84
C GLU A 577 -2.54 80.96 54.81
N ILE A 578 -3.51 80.06 54.97
CA ILE A 578 -4.94 80.32 54.70
C ILE A 578 -5.62 81.19 55.78
N GLN A 579 -5.05 81.31 57.00
CA GLN A 579 -5.70 82.08 58.07
C GLN A 579 -5.70 83.61 57.85
N THR A 580 -4.70 84.14 57.15
CA THR A 580 -4.42 85.59 57.15
C THR A 580 -5.41 86.45 56.36
N LEU A 581 -6.01 85.92 55.30
CA LEU A 581 -6.91 86.67 54.41
C LEU A 581 -8.34 86.81 54.95
N LYS A 582 -8.66 86.14 56.07
CA LYS A 582 -9.99 86.05 56.68
C LYS A 582 -10.54 87.38 57.25
N GLN A 583 -9.74 88.44 57.29
CA GLN A 583 -10.05 89.68 58.01
C GLN A 583 -10.33 90.93 57.14
N LYS A 584 -9.90 91.00 55.87
CA LYS A 584 -9.99 92.26 55.09
C LYS A 584 -11.37 92.57 54.49
N ASN A 585 -12.06 91.57 53.95
CA ASN A 585 -13.26 91.82 53.11
C ASN A 585 -14.56 92.06 53.92
N ARG A 586 -14.49 92.21 55.25
CA ARG A 586 -15.67 92.30 56.12
C ARG A 586 -16.16 93.73 56.42
N GLY A 587 -15.52 94.76 55.85
CA GLY A 587 -15.71 96.16 56.30
C GLY A 587 -16.38 97.14 55.32
N MET A 588 -16.66 96.74 54.08
CA MET A 588 -17.06 97.68 53.01
C MET A 588 -18.52 97.53 52.53
N GLU A 589 -19.07 96.31 52.47
CA GLU A 589 -20.35 96.07 51.78
C GLU A 589 -21.59 96.57 52.56
N GLU A 590 -21.49 96.69 53.89
CA GLU A 590 -22.57 97.26 54.73
C GLU A 590 -22.79 98.77 54.52
N GLN A 591 -21.91 99.47 53.79
CA GLN A 591 -22.00 100.93 53.59
C GLN A 591 -22.98 101.37 52.49
N LEU A 592 -23.50 100.46 51.66
CA LEU A 592 -24.28 100.82 50.46
C LEU A 592 -25.79 100.50 50.53
N GLN A 593 -26.18 99.38 51.15
CA GLN A 593 -27.52 98.80 50.90
C GLN A 593 -28.65 99.27 51.83
N ALA A 594 -28.53 100.47 52.40
CA ALA A 594 -29.59 101.14 53.17
C ALA A 594 -30.23 102.36 52.44
N ALA A 595 -29.76 102.68 51.24
CA ALA A 595 -30.10 103.91 50.53
C ALA A 595 -31.28 103.81 49.53
N MET A 596 -31.90 102.64 49.37
CA MET A 596 -32.94 102.40 48.35
C MET A 596 -34.28 101.94 48.93
N ASP A 597 -35.22 102.88 48.99
CA ASP A 597 -36.67 102.82 48.69
C ASP A 597 -37.58 101.73 49.29
N LYS A 598 -38.76 102.00 49.87
CA LYS A 598 -39.92 102.90 49.55
C LYS A 598 -40.95 102.34 48.56
N LYS A 599 -42.22 102.68 48.84
CA LYS A 599 -43.50 102.16 48.30
C LYS A 599 -43.82 100.72 48.71
N ASP A 600 -45.09 100.37 49.00
CA ASP A 600 -46.32 100.99 48.50
C ASP A 600 -47.46 101.07 49.54
N LYS A 601 -48.27 102.16 49.50
CA LYS A 601 -49.59 102.43 50.16
C LYS A 601 -49.64 102.39 51.73
N LEU A 602 -50.43 103.22 52.43
CA LEU A 602 -51.47 104.21 52.07
C LEU A 602 -51.35 105.50 52.96
N GLU A 603 -52.12 106.54 52.60
CA GLU A 603 -52.50 107.81 53.30
C GLU A 603 -52.34 107.91 54.85
N ASP A 604 -52.18 109.09 55.51
CA ASP A 604 -51.67 110.46 55.21
C ASP A 604 -51.50 111.20 56.61
N PRO A 605 -51.29 112.53 56.80
CA PRO A 605 -50.56 113.08 57.98
C PRO A 605 -51.41 114.13 58.78
N PRO A 606 -50.93 115.27 59.36
CA PRO A 606 -49.61 115.72 59.88
C PRO A 606 -49.68 116.38 61.31
N LEU A 607 -48.57 117.03 61.76
CA LEU A 607 -48.45 118.00 62.91
C LEU A 607 -48.59 117.42 64.34
N ALA A 608 -47.68 117.56 65.31
CA ALA A 608 -46.41 118.29 65.51
C ALA A 608 -46.45 119.82 65.75
N LYS A 609 -46.63 120.24 67.02
CA LYS A 609 -46.10 121.48 67.69
C LYS A 609 -46.50 121.55 69.20
N PRO A 610 -45.89 122.40 70.06
CA PRO A 610 -44.87 121.96 71.04
C PRO A 610 -45.27 122.29 72.51
N VAL A 611 -44.30 122.69 73.39
CA VAL A 611 -44.45 123.09 74.82
C VAL A 611 -44.58 121.87 75.75
N LEU A 612 -43.73 121.58 76.75
CA LEU A 612 -42.51 122.19 77.36
C LEU A 612 -41.47 121.08 77.72
N PRO A 613 -40.22 121.39 78.15
CA PRO A 613 -39.15 120.40 78.23
C PRO A 613 -39.04 119.67 79.58
N GLU A 614 -38.95 118.33 79.56
CA GLU A 614 -38.41 117.54 80.67
C GLU A 614 -38.00 116.12 80.24
N ASN A 615 -37.18 115.45 81.07
CA ASN A 615 -36.81 114.02 81.01
C ASN A 615 -36.04 113.47 79.78
N ALA A 616 -34.71 113.64 79.80
CA ALA A 616 -33.75 112.97 78.90
C ALA A 616 -33.83 111.42 78.93
N TYR A 617 -34.36 110.82 80.01
CA TYR A 617 -34.61 109.38 80.12
C TYR A 617 -35.50 108.85 78.98
N ILE A 618 -36.53 109.60 78.59
CA ILE A 618 -37.47 109.17 77.54
C ILE A 618 -36.77 109.13 76.17
N GLN A 619 -35.88 110.08 75.88
CA GLN A 619 -35.10 110.07 74.64
C GLN A 619 -34.11 108.90 74.57
N ASN A 620 -33.47 108.54 75.68
CA ASN A 620 -32.60 107.35 75.74
C ASN A 620 -33.39 106.05 75.52
N TYR A 621 -34.59 105.93 76.11
CA TYR A 621 -35.44 104.75 75.91
C TYR A 621 -35.97 104.64 74.47
N ILE A 622 -36.42 105.75 73.88
CA ILE A 622 -36.84 105.81 72.47
C ILE A 622 -35.68 105.46 71.53
N ARG A 623 -34.44 105.88 71.83
CA ARG A 623 -33.25 105.50 71.06
C ARG A 623 -33.00 103.99 71.10
N GLY A 624 -32.94 103.37 72.28
CA GLY A 624 -32.72 101.92 72.39
C GLY A 624 -33.84 101.08 71.76
N LEU A 625 -35.09 101.56 71.81
CA LEU A 625 -36.20 100.95 71.07
C LEU A 625 -36.03 101.09 69.54
N ASN A 626 -35.60 102.25 69.04
CA ASN A 626 -35.35 102.43 67.60
C ASN A 626 -34.17 101.61 67.09
N GLU A 627 -33.12 101.42 67.90
CA GLU A 627 -31.98 100.56 67.58
C GLU A 627 -32.40 99.08 67.49
N THR A 628 -33.15 98.57 68.48
CA THR A 628 -33.68 97.20 68.44
C THR A 628 -34.72 96.98 67.35
N ILE A 629 -35.61 97.95 67.09
CA ILE A 629 -36.53 97.92 65.94
C ILE A 629 -35.77 97.92 64.60
N SER A 630 -34.60 98.55 64.52
CA SER A 630 -33.78 98.58 63.30
C SER A 630 -33.06 97.25 63.07
N ALA A 631 -32.51 96.62 64.11
CA ALA A 631 -31.96 95.26 64.03
C ALA A 631 -33.02 94.24 63.56
N LEU A 632 -34.20 94.25 64.20
CA LEU A 632 -35.32 93.37 63.83
C LEU A 632 -35.86 93.62 62.40
N ARG A 633 -35.67 94.83 61.84
CA ARG A 633 -35.96 95.12 60.42
C ARG A 633 -34.91 94.53 59.49
N ALA A 634 -33.62 94.61 59.84
CA ALA A 634 -32.55 93.99 59.06
C ALA A 634 -32.72 92.46 59.01
N ASP A 635 -32.94 91.81 60.16
CA ASP A 635 -33.19 90.37 60.25
C ASP A 635 -34.45 89.95 59.48
N LYS A 636 -35.51 90.77 59.49
CA LYS A 636 -36.70 90.52 58.67
C LYS A 636 -36.41 90.59 57.17
N VAL A 637 -35.51 91.47 56.71
CA VAL A 637 -35.13 91.59 55.30
C VAL A 637 -34.22 90.43 54.87
N THR A 638 -33.22 90.05 55.66
CA THR A 638 -32.35 88.90 55.36
C THR A 638 -33.12 87.58 55.40
N SER A 639 -34.05 87.43 56.35
CA SER A 639 -34.98 86.30 56.40
C SER A 639 -35.89 86.26 55.16
N ALA A 640 -36.53 87.37 54.79
CA ALA A 640 -37.37 87.44 53.60
C ALA A 640 -36.61 87.16 52.28
N ALA A 641 -35.35 87.60 52.17
CA ALA A 641 -34.50 87.28 51.02
C ALA A 641 -34.14 85.78 50.97
N ASN A 642 -33.86 85.16 52.12
CA ASN A 642 -33.64 83.72 52.22
C ASN A 642 -34.89 82.91 51.86
N VAL A 643 -36.06 83.33 52.35
CA VAL A 643 -37.36 82.72 52.00
C VAL A 643 -37.58 82.77 50.49
N ARG A 644 -37.47 83.93 49.83
CA ARG A 644 -37.59 84.04 48.36
C ARG A 644 -36.61 83.16 47.58
N ARG A 645 -35.38 83.00 48.09
CA ARG A 645 -34.38 82.12 47.48
C ARG A 645 -34.75 80.64 47.62
N LEU A 646 -35.38 80.25 48.73
CA LEU A 646 -35.88 78.89 48.94
C LEU A 646 -37.17 78.64 48.14
N GLU A 647 -38.07 79.61 48.05
CA GLU A 647 -39.27 79.59 47.18
C GLU A 647 -38.88 79.41 45.70
N GLY A 648 -37.91 80.19 45.21
CA GLY A 648 -37.38 80.05 43.85
C GLY A 648 -36.72 78.70 43.59
N ARG A 649 -35.99 78.15 44.58
CA ARG A 649 -35.41 76.80 44.50
C ARG A 649 -36.48 75.71 44.51
N ALA A 650 -37.54 75.88 45.31
CA ALA A 650 -38.68 74.95 45.35
C ALA A 650 -39.39 74.92 43.99
N ALA A 651 -39.77 76.09 43.45
CA ALA A 651 -40.41 76.19 42.14
C ALA A 651 -39.55 75.60 40.99
N HIS A 652 -38.23 75.76 41.05
CA HIS A 652 -37.33 75.09 40.11
C HIS A 652 -37.32 73.55 40.27
N LEU A 653 -37.30 73.04 41.51
CA LEU A 653 -37.37 71.61 41.77
C LEU A 653 -38.72 71.02 41.37
N ASP A 654 -39.83 71.73 41.60
CA ASP A 654 -41.17 71.34 41.14
C ASP A 654 -41.25 71.33 39.60
N SER A 655 -40.59 72.28 38.92
CA SER A 655 -40.44 72.27 37.46
C SER A 655 -39.61 71.07 36.98
N MET A 656 -38.54 70.69 37.68
CA MET A 656 -37.77 69.49 37.35
C MET A 656 -38.57 68.20 37.59
N VAL A 657 -39.35 68.13 38.67
CA VAL A 657 -40.19 66.96 39.00
C VAL A 657 -41.33 66.81 37.99
N THR A 658 -41.95 67.91 37.55
CA THR A 658 -42.96 67.88 36.47
C THR A 658 -42.36 67.51 35.12
N GLU A 659 -41.17 68.00 34.78
CA GLU A 659 -40.47 67.57 33.56
C GLU A 659 -40.06 66.08 33.60
N LEU A 660 -39.54 65.60 34.72
CA LEU A 660 -39.13 64.19 34.89
C LEU A 660 -40.33 63.24 34.92
N THR A 661 -41.47 63.64 35.50
CA THR A 661 -42.69 62.82 35.47
C THR A 661 -43.32 62.80 34.08
N LEU A 662 -43.30 63.90 33.32
CA LEU A 662 -43.69 63.91 31.90
C LEU A 662 -42.78 63.02 31.05
N LYS A 663 -41.45 63.09 31.24
CA LYS A 663 -40.48 62.18 30.58
C LYS A 663 -40.72 60.72 30.96
N GLY A 664 -41.06 60.43 32.21
CA GLY A 664 -41.46 59.10 32.67
C GLY A 664 -42.72 58.59 31.96
N GLN A 665 -43.77 59.42 31.85
CA GLN A 665 -45.00 59.08 31.11
C GLN A 665 -44.75 58.86 29.61
N GLN A 666 -43.89 59.68 28.98
CA GLN A 666 -43.47 59.48 27.60
C GLN A 666 -42.74 58.14 27.40
N LYS A 667 -41.79 57.79 28.29
CA LYS A 667 -41.10 56.50 28.22
C LYS A 667 -42.00 55.31 28.52
N GLN A 668 -42.99 55.45 29.40
CA GLN A 668 -44.02 54.42 29.57
C GLN A 668 -44.83 54.21 28.29
N ALA A 669 -45.28 55.29 27.64
CA ALA A 669 -46.02 55.20 26.37
C ALA A 669 -45.19 54.60 25.21
N GLU A 670 -43.88 54.88 25.16
CA GLU A 670 -42.95 54.19 24.24
C GLU A 670 -42.85 52.69 24.52
N VAL A 671 -42.73 52.30 25.80
CA VAL A 671 -42.69 50.89 26.22
C VAL A 671 -44.01 50.18 25.89
N ASP A 672 -45.16 50.78 26.20
CA ASP A 672 -46.48 50.22 25.89
C ASP A 672 -46.68 50.04 24.38
N HIS A 673 -46.18 50.99 23.57
CA HIS A 673 -46.20 50.89 22.11
C HIS A 673 -45.30 49.76 21.58
N LEU A 674 -44.08 49.62 22.11
CA LEU A 674 -43.16 48.53 21.75
C LEU A 674 -43.70 47.17 22.19
N GLN A 675 -44.35 47.08 23.36
CA GLN A 675 -45.05 45.86 23.79
C GLN A 675 -46.21 45.53 22.85
N PHE A 676 -46.99 46.51 22.38
CA PHE A 676 -48.05 46.28 21.40
C PHE A 676 -47.49 45.78 20.06
N GLN A 677 -46.42 46.38 19.54
CA GLN A 677 -45.74 45.90 18.33
C GLN A 677 -45.21 44.47 18.49
N LEU A 678 -44.50 44.18 19.58
CA LEU A 678 -43.96 42.85 19.86
C LEU A 678 -45.07 41.79 19.96
N ASN A 679 -46.18 42.11 20.64
CA ASN A 679 -47.35 41.22 20.71
C ASN A 679 -48.01 41.00 19.35
N LYS A 680 -48.04 42.00 18.46
CA LYS A 680 -48.55 41.86 17.09
C LYS A 680 -47.66 40.94 16.26
N GLU A 681 -46.35 41.14 16.24
CA GLU A 681 -45.44 40.29 15.46
C GLU A 681 -45.31 38.88 16.05
N THR A 682 -45.48 38.73 17.37
CA THR A 682 -45.61 37.41 18.04
C THR A 682 -46.86 36.67 17.56
N ARG A 683 -48.00 37.36 17.39
CA ARG A 683 -49.21 36.74 16.82
C ARG A 683 -49.03 36.38 15.35
N HIS A 684 -48.49 37.27 14.53
CA HIS A 684 -48.26 36.96 13.10
C HIS A 684 -47.26 35.82 12.88
N SER A 685 -46.22 35.71 13.71
CA SER A 685 -45.31 34.55 13.66
C SER A 685 -45.98 33.26 14.16
N GLN A 686 -46.83 33.30 15.19
CA GLN A 686 -47.64 32.15 15.61
C GLN A 686 -48.66 31.72 14.55
N GLU A 687 -49.35 32.67 13.90
CA GLU A 687 -50.25 32.44 12.77
C GLU A 687 -49.51 31.80 11.58
N ALA A 688 -48.33 32.31 11.25
CA ALA A 688 -47.47 31.74 10.20
C ALA A 688 -47.02 30.32 10.55
N ILE A 689 -46.53 30.07 11.77
CA ILE A 689 -46.12 28.74 12.26
C ILE A 689 -47.30 27.75 12.19
N ALA A 690 -48.49 28.15 12.65
CA ALA A 690 -49.68 27.30 12.58
C ALA A 690 -50.06 26.95 11.12
N SER A 691 -49.97 27.93 10.20
CA SER A 691 -50.23 27.68 8.77
C SER A 691 -49.19 26.75 8.12
N LEU A 692 -47.92 26.85 8.54
CA LEU A 692 -46.84 25.96 8.08
C LEU A 692 -46.99 24.56 8.66
N GLN A 693 -47.37 24.41 9.93
CA GLN A 693 -47.69 23.12 10.56
C GLN A 693 -48.89 22.45 9.88
N GLN A 694 -49.95 23.20 9.57
CA GLN A 694 -51.10 22.69 8.81
C GLN A 694 -50.68 22.22 7.40
N ARG A 695 -49.81 22.99 6.72
CA ARG A 695 -49.25 22.60 5.42
C ARG A 695 -48.34 21.38 5.51
N GLN A 696 -47.53 21.27 6.55
CA GLN A 696 -46.69 20.10 6.81
C GLN A 696 -47.55 18.85 7.02
N ALA A 697 -48.57 18.91 7.88
CA ALA A 697 -49.49 17.79 8.11
C ALA A 697 -50.21 17.35 6.82
N ALA A 698 -50.62 18.31 5.97
CA ALA A 698 -51.22 18.01 4.67
C ALA A 698 -50.24 17.32 3.70
N LEU A 699 -48.98 17.76 3.66
CA LEU A 699 -47.92 17.12 2.87
C LEU A 699 -47.53 15.73 3.42
N GLU A 700 -47.53 15.56 4.74
CA GLU A 700 -47.31 14.27 5.39
C GLU A 700 -48.44 13.28 5.05
N MET A 701 -49.71 13.70 5.06
CA MET A 701 -50.81 12.86 4.56
C MET A 701 -50.59 12.46 3.11
N GLN A 702 -50.31 13.42 2.21
CA GLN A 702 -50.04 13.14 0.79
C GLN A 702 -48.85 12.20 0.59
N LEU A 703 -47.81 12.27 1.42
CA LEU A 703 -46.70 11.32 1.41
C LEU A 703 -47.10 9.92 1.91
N THR A 704 -48.03 9.81 2.87
CA THR A 704 -48.58 8.48 3.25
C THR A 704 -49.54 7.92 2.21
N GLU A 705 -50.28 8.76 1.50
CA GLU A 705 -51.18 8.37 0.40
C GLU A 705 -50.35 7.87 -0.79
N ALA A 706 -49.37 8.64 -1.25
CA ALA A 706 -48.46 8.23 -2.32
C ALA A 706 -47.65 6.97 -1.96
N ARG A 707 -47.35 6.72 -0.68
CA ARG A 707 -46.75 5.45 -0.23
C ARG A 707 -47.73 4.28 -0.32
N LYS A 708 -48.98 4.45 0.14
CA LYS A 708 -50.03 3.42 -0.01
C LYS A 708 -50.30 3.11 -1.47
N GLU A 709 -50.41 4.12 -2.34
CA GLU A 709 -50.52 3.93 -3.79
C GLU A 709 -49.34 3.14 -4.34
N ALA A 710 -48.10 3.49 -3.98
CA ALA A 710 -46.90 2.76 -4.42
C ALA A 710 -46.88 1.30 -3.91
N GLU A 711 -47.33 1.05 -2.68
CA GLU A 711 -47.49 -0.30 -2.12
C GLU A 711 -48.60 -1.09 -2.83
N GLU A 712 -49.72 -0.46 -3.18
CA GLU A 712 -50.81 -1.07 -3.97
C GLU A 712 -50.39 -1.35 -5.42
N TYR A 713 -49.65 -0.44 -6.08
CA TYR A 713 -49.04 -0.69 -7.39
C TYR A 713 -48.02 -1.82 -7.33
N PHE A 714 -47.18 -1.89 -6.28
CA PHE A 714 -46.22 -2.98 -6.11
C PHE A 714 -46.93 -4.32 -5.89
N LYS A 715 -47.97 -4.34 -5.05
CA LYS A 715 -48.83 -5.51 -4.79
C LYS A 715 -49.58 -5.96 -6.04
N GLY A 716 -50.10 -5.03 -6.84
CA GLY A 716 -50.75 -5.29 -8.13
C GLY A 716 -49.78 -5.86 -9.16
N ASN A 717 -48.59 -5.28 -9.29
CA ASN A 717 -47.51 -5.81 -10.14
C ASN A 717 -47.06 -7.20 -9.69
N LEU A 718 -46.95 -7.46 -8.39
CA LEU A 718 -46.63 -8.78 -7.84
C LEU A 718 -47.74 -9.79 -8.15
N GLN A 719 -49.01 -9.43 -7.97
CA GLN A 719 -50.15 -10.27 -8.35
C GLN A 719 -50.18 -10.55 -9.86
N GLN A 720 -49.92 -9.55 -10.70
CA GLN A 720 -49.83 -9.73 -12.15
C GLN A 720 -48.64 -10.60 -12.56
N SER A 721 -47.50 -10.48 -11.88
CA SER A 721 -46.34 -11.36 -12.08
C SER A 721 -46.63 -12.80 -11.64
N VAL A 722 -47.33 -13.01 -10.52
CA VAL A 722 -47.77 -14.33 -10.07
C VAL A 722 -48.79 -14.94 -11.04
N ALA A 723 -49.72 -14.13 -11.56
CA ALA A 723 -50.65 -14.58 -12.60
C ALA A 723 -49.94 -14.90 -13.93
N ALA A 724 -48.94 -14.11 -14.33
CA ALA A 724 -48.14 -14.38 -15.52
C ALA A 724 -47.27 -15.65 -15.37
N VAL A 725 -46.73 -15.92 -14.17
CA VAL A 725 -46.06 -17.19 -13.84
C VAL A 725 -47.06 -18.34 -13.79
N GLY A 726 -48.28 -18.12 -13.27
CA GLY A 726 -49.38 -19.09 -13.32
C GLY A 726 -49.73 -19.50 -14.75
N LEU A 727 -50.04 -18.53 -15.61
CA LEU A 727 -50.28 -18.74 -17.05
C LEU A 727 -49.04 -19.34 -17.76
N GLY A 728 -47.82 -18.97 -17.36
CA GLY A 728 -46.59 -19.57 -17.87
C GLY A 728 -46.44 -21.04 -17.48
N ASN A 729 -46.85 -21.41 -16.26
CA ASN A 729 -46.89 -22.77 -15.76
C ASN A 729 -48.03 -23.57 -16.42
N GLU A 730 -49.19 -22.98 -16.65
CA GLU A 730 -50.31 -23.58 -17.40
C GLU A 730 -49.92 -23.85 -18.86
N VAL A 731 -49.30 -22.88 -19.56
CA VAL A 731 -48.77 -23.06 -20.91
C VAL A 731 -47.65 -24.11 -20.94
N SER A 732 -46.86 -24.23 -19.87
CA SER A 732 -45.82 -25.26 -19.75
C SER A 732 -46.42 -26.65 -19.46
N ALA A 733 -47.49 -26.72 -18.66
CA ALA A 733 -48.25 -27.94 -18.40
C ALA A 733 -48.98 -28.41 -19.66
N LEU A 734 -49.65 -27.51 -20.40
CA LEU A 734 -50.27 -27.82 -21.69
C LEU A 734 -49.24 -28.27 -22.73
N LYS A 735 -48.02 -27.69 -22.76
CA LYS A 735 -46.91 -28.21 -23.58
C LYS A 735 -46.46 -29.60 -23.13
N LEU A 736 -46.45 -29.88 -21.82
CA LEU A 736 -46.12 -31.20 -21.27
C LEU A 736 -47.22 -32.24 -21.55
N GLU A 737 -48.48 -31.83 -21.54
CA GLU A 737 -49.63 -32.65 -21.95
C GLU A 737 -49.59 -32.94 -23.46
N LEU A 738 -49.34 -31.96 -24.32
CA LEU A 738 -49.11 -32.20 -25.75
C LEU A 738 -47.88 -33.11 -26.00
N ALA A 739 -46.85 -33.04 -25.17
CA ALA A 739 -45.66 -33.89 -25.30
C ALA A 739 -45.86 -35.32 -24.75
N SER A 740 -46.74 -35.52 -23.77
CA SER A 740 -47.04 -36.82 -23.17
C SER A 740 -48.19 -37.55 -23.86
N GLN A 741 -49.18 -36.83 -24.41
CA GLN A 741 -50.20 -37.38 -25.29
C GLN A 741 -49.63 -37.69 -26.68
N ARG A 742 -48.91 -38.83 -26.79
CA ARG A 742 -48.57 -39.47 -28.07
C ARG A 742 -49.83 -40.03 -28.75
N ILE A 743 -50.73 -39.14 -29.17
CA ILE A 743 -51.84 -39.45 -30.08
C ILE A 743 -51.44 -38.91 -31.45
N PRO A 744 -51.15 -39.77 -32.44
CA PRO A 744 -50.87 -39.31 -33.80
C PRO A 744 -52.18 -38.86 -34.46
N VAL A 745 -52.49 -37.56 -34.37
CA VAL A 745 -53.67 -36.96 -35.02
C VAL A 745 -53.47 -36.86 -36.53
N VAL A 746 -53.57 -38.01 -37.19
CA VAL A 746 -53.83 -38.08 -38.64
C VAL A 746 -55.31 -37.75 -38.84
N LEU A 747 -55.60 -36.47 -39.11
CA LEU A 747 -56.93 -36.02 -39.51
C LEU A 747 -56.86 -35.09 -40.74
N SER A 748 -57.05 -35.70 -41.91
CA SER A 748 -57.60 -35.07 -43.13
C SER A 748 -56.86 -33.86 -43.73
N GLU A 749 -55.66 -34.08 -44.26
CA GLU A 749 -55.38 -33.51 -45.59
C GLU A 749 -56.14 -34.36 -46.63
N ASN A 750 -57.34 -33.95 -47.06
CA ASN A 750 -57.94 -34.47 -48.30
C ASN A 750 -59.10 -33.66 -48.91
N GLU A 751 -59.73 -32.74 -48.18
CA GLU A 751 -60.66 -31.76 -48.81
C GLU A 751 -59.98 -30.40 -48.96
N THR A 752 -59.56 -29.77 -47.87
CA THR A 752 -58.93 -28.43 -47.88
C THR A 752 -57.66 -28.35 -48.74
N VAL A 753 -56.84 -29.41 -48.79
CA VAL A 753 -55.62 -29.43 -49.63
C VAL A 753 -55.93 -29.71 -51.10
N SER A 754 -57.04 -30.39 -51.42
CA SER A 754 -57.48 -30.53 -52.81
C SER A 754 -58.13 -29.23 -53.29
N GLN A 755 -59.00 -28.64 -52.47
CA GLN A 755 -59.59 -27.31 -52.68
C GLN A 755 -58.50 -26.24 -52.85
N LEU A 756 -57.49 -26.19 -51.97
CA LEU A 756 -56.35 -25.27 -52.14
C LEU A 756 -55.51 -25.57 -53.38
N ARG A 757 -55.47 -26.79 -53.91
CA ARG A 757 -54.78 -27.10 -55.18
C ARG A 757 -55.60 -26.70 -56.40
N GLU A 758 -56.91 -26.87 -56.35
CA GLU A 758 -57.85 -26.38 -57.37
C GLU A 758 -57.93 -24.84 -57.35
N GLU A 759 -57.95 -24.21 -56.17
CA GLU A 759 -57.84 -22.76 -56.00
C GLU A 759 -56.46 -22.25 -56.45
N ILE A 760 -55.34 -22.93 -56.17
CA ILE A 760 -54.02 -22.52 -56.68
C ILE A 760 -53.96 -22.69 -58.22
N LEU A 761 -54.66 -23.66 -58.81
CA LEU A 761 -54.81 -23.76 -60.27
C LEU A 761 -55.71 -22.64 -60.83
N ALA A 762 -56.86 -22.38 -60.22
CA ALA A 762 -57.79 -21.32 -60.61
C ALA A 762 -57.16 -19.93 -60.47
N LEU A 763 -56.47 -19.65 -59.36
CA LEU A 763 -55.73 -18.40 -59.12
C LEU A 763 -54.55 -18.24 -60.08
N ARG A 764 -53.87 -19.33 -60.47
CA ARG A 764 -52.84 -19.29 -61.53
C ARG A 764 -53.43 -19.02 -62.92
N GLN A 765 -54.61 -19.55 -63.23
CA GLN A 765 -55.30 -19.25 -64.50
C GLN A 765 -55.93 -17.84 -64.51
N GLN A 766 -56.43 -17.34 -63.37
CA GLN A 766 -56.89 -15.96 -63.19
C GLN A 766 -55.74 -14.94 -63.23
N LEU A 767 -54.51 -15.32 -62.87
CA LEU A 767 -53.34 -14.44 -62.99
C LEU A 767 -52.93 -14.13 -64.44
N ASP A 768 -53.27 -15.01 -65.38
CA ASP A 768 -52.78 -14.97 -66.76
C ASP A 768 -53.76 -14.29 -67.73
N TRP A 769 -55.07 -14.40 -67.48
CA TRP A 769 -56.14 -13.88 -68.35
C TRP A 769 -56.68 -12.50 -67.99
N GLY A 770 -55.86 -11.65 -67.36
CA GLY A 770 -56.26 -10.25 -67.16
C GLY A 770 -55.28 -9.34 -66.41
N LYS A 771 -54.46 -9.87 -65.49
CA LYS A 771 -53.64 -9.07 -64.56
C LYS A 771 -54.46 -7.93 -63.92
N THR A 772 -55.64 -8.36 -63.45
CA THR A 772 -56.85 -7.57 -63.22
C THR A 772 -56.94 -6.96 -61.83
N ALA A 773 -57.80 -5.95 -61.71
CA ALA A 773 -58.07 -5.19 -60.51
C ALA A 773 -58.62 -6.01 -59.33
N GLY A 774 -58.36 -5.52 -58.10
CA GLY A 774 -58.79 -6.12 -56.83
C GLY A 774 -57.63 -6.86 -56.13
N GLY A 775 -57.20 -6.53 -54.90
CA GLY A 775 -57.71 -5.58 -53.91
C GLY A 775 -58.32 -6.28 -52.69
N GLY A 776 -57.93 -5.87 -51.47
CA GLY A 776 -58.62 -6.29 -50.23
C GLY A 776 -57.73 -6.63 -49.03
N SER A 777 -56.76 -7.55 -49.19
CA SER A 777 -56.13 -8.22 -48.03
C SER A 777 -54.76 -7.64 -47.59
N SER A 778 -53.79 -7.50 -48.51
CA SER A 778 -52.43 -7.06 -48.13
C SER A 778 -52.39 -5.59 -47.66
N ASP A 779 -53.09 -4.69 -48.36
CA ASP A 779 -53.20 -3.29 -47.95
C ASP A 779 -53.84 -3.12 -46.58
N ALA A 780 -54.79 -3.97 -46.17
CA ALA A 780 -55.39 -3.89 -44.83
C ALA A 780 -54.34 -4.15 -43.74
N GLN A 781 -53.42 -5.10 -43.94
CA GLN A 781 -52.30 -5.35 -43.03
C GLN A 781 -51.26 -4.23 -43.07
N VAL A 782 -50.92 -3.70 -44.25
CA VAL A 782 -50.00 -2.56 -44.39
C VAL A 782 -50.58 -1.29 -43.78
N TYR A 783 -51.88 -1.06 -43.89
CA TYR A 783 -52.57 0.09 -43.29
C TYR A 783 -52.71 -0.07 -41.77
N MET A 784 -52.99 -1.29 -41.27
CA MET A 784 -52.90 -1.62 -39.84
C MET A 784 -51.51 -1.38 -39.27
N LEU A 785 -50.45 -1.84 -39.95
CA LEU A 785 -49.06 -1.59 -39.57
C LEU A 785 -48.72 -0.10 -39.60
N ARG A 786 -49.09 0.63 -40.65
CA ARG A 786 -48.91 2.10 -40.74
C ARG A 786 -49.72 2.86 -39.69
N SER A 787 -50.90 2.37 -39.31
CA SER A 787 -51.73 2.95 -38.25
C SER A 787 -51.07 2.72 -36.88
N LYS A 788 -50.69 1.47 -36.55
CA LYS A 788 -49.95 1.14 -35.34
C LYS A 788 -48.60 1.86 -35.25
N LEU A 789 -47.90 2.04 -36.37
CA LEU A 789 -46.65 2.81 -36.42
C LEU A 789 -46.90 4.31 -36.19
N LYS A 790 -47.97 4.89 -36.74
CA LYS A 790 -48.39 6.28 -36.44
C LYS A 790 -48.84 6.45 -35.00
N GLU A 791 -49.52 5.47 -34.42
CA GLU A 791 -49.94 5.48 -33.02
C GLU A 791 -48.77 5.32 -32.06
N ALA A 792 -47.82 4.43 -32.38
CA ALA A 792 -46.54 4.30 -31.69
C ALA A 792 -45.71 5.59 -31.80
N ALA A 793 -45.63 6.21 -32.99
CA ALA A 793 -44.96 7.50 -33.17
C ALA A 793 -45.62 8.62 -32.34
N LYS A 794 -46.97 8.64 -32.27
CA LYS A 794 -47.69 9.56 -31.37
C LYS A 794 -47.35 9.29 -29.91
N LYS A 795 -47.43 8.05 -29.43
CA LYS A 795 -47.07 7.66 -28.06
C LYS A 795 -45.60 7.97 -27.73
N ILE A 796 -44.67 7.76 -28.66
CA ILE A 796 -43.26 8.15 -28.52
C ILE A 796 -43.12 9.67 -28.45
N SER A 797 -43.84 10.44 -29.28
CA SER A 797 -43.80 11.90 -29.21
C SER A 797 -44.39 12.44 -27.90
N GLN A 798 -45.48 11.85 -27.41
CA GLN A 798 -46.09 12.17 -26.12
C GLN A 798 -45.15 11.81 -24.96
N LEU A 799 -44.61 10.60 -24.92
CA LEU A 799 -43.61 10.18 -23.93
C LEU A 799 -42.32 11.02 -24.00
N SER A 800 -41.96 11.55 -25.17
CA SER A 800 -40.82 12.48 -25.30
C SER A 800 -41.15 13.87 -24.72
N LEU A 801 -42.39 14.33 -24.86
CA LEU A 801 -42.88 15.58 -24.26
C LEU A 801 -43.02 15.44 -22.74
N GLU A 802 -43.59 14.34 -22.25
CA GLU A 802 -43.69 14.00 -20.83
C GLU A 802 -42.30 13.82 -20.20
N LYS A 803 -41.37 13.14 -20.89
CA LYS A 803 -39.95 13.09 -20.49
C LYS A 803 -39.31 14.47 -20.45
N GLN A 804 -39.59 15.34 -21.42
CA GLN A 804 -39.07 16.70 -21.42
C GLN A 804 -39.65 17.52 -20.26
N GLN A 805 -40.96 17.42 -20.00
CA GLN A 805 -41.62 18.04 -18.85
C GLN A 805 -41.08 17.53 -17.51
N LEU A 806 -40.77 16.23 -17.39
CA LEU A 806 -40.11 15.66 -16.21
C LEU A 806 -38.64 16.08 -16.08
N ILE A 807 -37.93 16.30 -17.20
CA ILE A 807 -36.59 16.90 -17.21
C ILE A 807 -36.67 18.36 -16.77
N ASP A 808 -37.65 19.12 -17.24
CA ASP A 808 -37.82 20.54 -16.93
C ASP A 808 -38.35 20.76 -15.49
N MET A 809 -39.26 19.91 -15.00
CA MET A 809 -39.60 19.83 -13.58
C MET A 809 -38.41 19.38 -12.74
N GLY A 810 -37.62 18.41 -13.19
CA GLY A 810 -36.41 17.96 -12.49
C GLY A 810 -35.32 19.05 -12.45
N ASN A 811 -35.19 19.84 -13.52
CA ASN A 811 -34.30 21.01 -13.60
C ASN A 811 -34.81 22.14 -12.72
N ARG A 812 -36.14 22.37 -12.69
CA ARG A 812 -36.79 23.34 -11.82
C ARG A 812 -36.62 22.98 -10.35
N LEU A 813 -36.86 21.73 -9.96
CA LEU A 813 -36.64 21.25 -8.59
C LEU A 813 -35.15 21.26 -8.21
N ARG A 814 -34.24 20.99 -9.15
CA ARG A 814 -32.78 21.20 -8.95
C ARG A 814 -32.43 22.67 -8.78
N ALA A 815 -33.07 23.58 -9.51
CA ALA A 815 -32.85 25.03 -9.39
C ALA A 815 -33.46 25.60 -8.10
N GLU A 816 -34.65 25.14 -7.71
CA GLU A 816 -35.32 25.49 -6.45
C GLU A 816 -34.53 24.93 -5.25
N ARG A 817 -33.93 23.74 -5.34
CA ARG A 817 -32.93 23.27 -4.35
C ARG A 817 -31.63 24.07 -4.38
N ALA A 818 -31.08 24.42 -5.55
CA ALA A 818 -29.89 25.27 -5.65
C ALA A 818 -30.12 26.73 -5.18
N LEU A 819 -31.37 27.18 -5.10
CA LEU A 819 -31.79 28.42 -4.46
C LEU A 819 -31.96 28.27 -2.93
N ALA A 820 -32.37 27.09 -2.45
CA ALA A 820 -32.53 26.80 -1.02
C ALA A 820 -31.24 26.37 -0.30
N GLU A 821 -30.32 25.71 -1.00
CA GLU A 821 -29.05 25.16 -0.48
C GLU A 821 -27.87 26.14 -0.64
N ARG A 822 -28.14 27.46 -0.62
CA ARG A 822 -27.13 28.50 -0.81
C ARG A 822 -26.97 29.39 0.44
N PRO A 823 -25.84 29.32 1.16
CA PRO A 823 -25.51 30.33 2.17
C PRO A 823 -25.18 31.68 1.50
N ALA A 824 -25.26 32.76 2.28
CA ALA A 824 -25.20 34.13 1.76
C ALA A 824 -23.79 34.54 1.27
N GLN A 825 -23.71 35.12 0.07
CA GLN A 825 -22.66 36.06 -0.38
C GLN A 825 -23.06 36.78 -1.69
N ASP A 826 -22.38 37.88 -2.00
CA ASP A 826 -22.83 38.95 -2.90
C ASP A 826 -22.93 38.64 -4.41
N PRO A 827 -23.77 39.38 -5.16
CA PRO A 827 -23.92 39.24 -6.60
C PRO A 827 -22.79 39.94 -7.38
N ARG A 828 -22.09 39.18 -8.25
CA ARG A 828 -21.30 39.73 -9.37
C ARG A 828 -21.60 38.97 -10.66
N THR A 829 -22.15 39.68 -11.64
CA THR A 829 -22.30 39.22 -13.04
C THR A 829 -20.95 39.23 -13.76
N PRO A 830 -20.80 38.46 -14.86
CA PRO A 830 -20.81 39.15 -16.16
C PRO A 830 -21.46 38.35 -17.31
N VAL A 831 -22.23 39.04 -18.17
CA VAL A 831 -22.59 38.57 -19.53
C VAL A 831 -22.44 39.73 -20.53
N GLN A 832 -22.05 39.36 -21.74
CA GLN A 832 -21.49 40.09 -22.88
C GLN A 832 -22.13 41.43 -23.34
N SER A 833 -21.33 42.09 -24.20
CA SER A 833 -21.55 43.35 -24.92
C SER A 833 -22.62 43.33 -26.03
N CYS A 834 -23.25 44.49 -26.31
CA CYS A 834 -23.02 45.25 -27.57
C CYS A 834 -23.68 46.65 -27.63
N PHE A 835 -22.86 47.65 -28.00
CA PHE A 835 -23.08 48.90 -28.76
C PHE A 835 -24.39 49.71 -28.77
N SER A 836 -24.17 51.04 -28.86
CA SER A 836 -24.99 52.14 -29.45
C SER A 836 -25.94 52.95 -28.55
N THR A 837 -26.13 54.22 -28.95
CA THR A 837 -26.61 55.39 -28.18
C THR A 837 -27.19 56.44 -29.17
N PRO A 838 -27.69 57.63 -28.77
CA PRO A 838 -28.53 58.08 -27.64
C PRO A 838 -29.88 58.66 -28.22
N PRO A 839 -30.54 59.78 -27.77
CA PRO A 839 -30.58 60.50 -26.47
C PRO A 839 -31.99 60.87 -25.93
N SER A 840 -32.14 61.11 -24.60
CA SER A 840 -32.65 62.40 -24.03
C SER A 840 -32.90 62.40 -22.50
N LYS A 841 -32.17 63.28 -21.80
CA LYS A 841 -32.58 64.17 -20.68
C LYS A 841 -33.49 63.65 -19.55
N LEU A 842 -32.85 63.26 -18.44
CA LEU A 842 -32.84 63.89 -17.08
C LEU A 842 -34.09 64.68 -16.56
N PRO A 843 -34.30 64.77 -15.21
CA PRO A 843 -33.38 64.41 -14.12
C PRO A 843 -33.93 63.48 -13.02
N THR A 844 -33.04 62.72 -12.38
CA THR A 844 -33.23 62.09 -11.06
C THR A 844 -32.07 62.51 -10.14
N GLN A 845 -32.33 62.64 -8.84
CA GLN A 845 -31.38 63.21 -7.88
C GLN A 845 -30.33 62.19 -7.40
N ASP A 846 -29.05 62.59 -7.38
CA ASP A 846 -27.96 61.76 -6.89
C ASP A 846 -27.92 61.65 -5.35
N PRO A 847 -27.51 60.48 -4.79
CA PRO A 847 -27.37 60.28 -3.35
C PRO A 847 -26.23 61.07 -2.71
N SER A 848 -25.32 61.66 -3.50
CA SER A 848 -24.19 62.48 -3.02
C SER A 848 -24.65 63.64 -2.12
N ASN A 849 -25.80 64.25 -2.42
CA ASN A 849 -26.37 65.31 -1.59
C ASN A 849 -26.76 64.86 -0.17
N ARG A 850 -27.00 63.56 0.08
CA ARG A 850 -27.25 63.05 1.45
C ARG A 850 -25.97 62.90 2.26
N LEU A 851 -24.87 62.50 1.62
CA LEU A 851 -23.56 62.45 2.28
C LEU A 851 -23.05 63.85 2.59
N SER A 852 -23.12 64.78 1.63
CA SER A 852 -22.76 66.19 1.88
C SER A 852 -23.67 66.85 2.92
N ALA A 853 -24.98 66.53 2.96
CA ALA A 853 -25.85 67.02 4.02
C ALA A 853 -25.47 66.45 5.41
N LEU A 854 -25.06 65.19 5.49
CA LEU A 854 -24.60 64.58 6.74
C LEU A 854 -23.24 65.13 7.21
N GLU A 855 -22.29 65.34 6.30
CA GLU A 855 -21.01 66.01 6.62
C GLU A 855 -21.24 67.44 7.12
N ASN A 856 -22.12 68.21 6.47
CA ASN A 856 -22.47 69.55 6.94
C ASN A 856 -23.19 69.53 8.30
N LEU A 857 -24.08 68.56 8.56
CA LEU A 857 -24.75 68.41 9.85
C LEU A 857 -23.75 68.01 10.96
N GLN A 858 -22.82 67.11 10.66
CA GLN A 858 -21.77 66.67 11.57
C GLN A 858 -20.76 67.80 11.85
N TYR A 859 -20.45 68.64 10.85
CA TYR A 859 -19.65 69.85 11.03
C TYR A 859 -20.36 70.87 11.92
N GLN A 860 -21.65 71.15 11.68
CA GLN A 860 -22.45 72.04 12.53
C GLN A 860 -22.55 71.55 13.98
N LEU A 861 -22.79 70.25 14.20
CA LEU A 861 -22.79 69.66 15.55
C LEU A 861 -21.40 69.74 16.22
N THR A 862 -20.32 69.60 15.46
CA THR A 862 -18.95 69.75 15.98
C THR A 862 -18.64 71.21 16.35
N CYS A 863 -19.15 72.19 15.59
CA CYS A 863 -19.10 73.60 15.93
C CYS A 863 -19.89 73.91 17.21
N GLN A 864 -21.14 73.44 17.32
CA GLN A 864 -21.96 73.66 18.53
C GLN A 864 -21.31 73.05 19.78
N VAL A 865 -20.79 71.83 19.70
CA VAL A 865 -20.08 71.17 20.82
C VAL A 865 -18.73 71.85 21.18
N SER A 866 -18.20 72.74 20.33
CA SER A 866 -17.03 73.57 20.65
C SER A 866 -17.38 75.00 21.12
N GLU A 867 -18.54 75.55 20.72
CA GLU A 867 -19.07 76.82 21.26
C GLU A 867 -19.66 76.64 22.67
N ASP A 868 -20.43 75.57 22.92
CA ASP A 868 -21.00 75.26 24.25
C ASP A 868 -19.90 74.99 25.31
N LYS A 869 -18.68 74.62 24.90
CA LYS A 869 -17.53 74.47 25.79
C LYS A 869 -16.85 75.79 26.17
N PHE A 870 -17.21 76.91 25.56
CA PHE A 870 -16.62 78.22 25.85
C PHE A 870 -17.45 79.12 26.79
N GLN A 871 -18.65 78.68 27.22
CA GLN A 871 -19.49 79.42 28.18
C GLN A 871 -19.54 78.83 29.60
N LEU A 872 -18.57 77.99 29.97
CA LEU A 872 -18.46 77.39 31.32
C LEU A 872 -17.15 77.73 32.07
N THR A 873 -16.45 78.78 31.63
CA THR A 873 -15.27 79.34 32.32
C THR A 873 -15.27 80.88 32.30
N LEU A 874 -16.30 81.48 32.89
CA LEU A 874 -16.29 82.87 33.38
C LEU A 874 -17.33 83.04 34.50
#